data_AF-A0A973BPZ1-F1
#
_entry.id   AF-A0A973BPZ1-F1
#
_cell.length_a   1.000
_cell.length_b   1.000
_cell.length_c   1.000
_cell.angle_alpha   90.00
_cell.angle_beta   90.00
_cell.angle_gamma   90.00
#
_symmetry.space_group_name_H-M   'P 1'
#
loop_
_entity.id
_entity.type
_entity.pdbx_description
1 polymer ?
#
loop_
_entity_poly.entity_id
_entity_poly.type
_entity_poly.pdbx_seq_one_letter_code
_entity_poly.pdbx_strand_id
1 'polypeptide(L)'
;MIVSLLFGCNSDTDNNDALIPEYEQAKYSANKSSCIDSNLNGQCDTGEAELLASEQELLVNQSPILAVYDDFTLSAIAGSALVTPFTTLINNEVMYNPLVNGSIDHAKSYLTEKLNIDFSKLDKFDGPISEGNQIISSIIKAQAITADNRYLPIAAMVDLMIYSNNLAVQTSQVHADALVYPNLVTGNSYLLDEDSSVRFSQFDLHPITGRAIIVTSDNKLISLNANSGAYANIENQGISKNTSSASKQKNALVRAYSQLSVASAKDDDDDHDDHHDDDDHGDEDDYDWFDYLNQTRSTDITKIKQHVNSNNFFILTSKAASGITDVCNTSGEHGLFLSNVQANKDDEEQAPRAKSSSLTASNIDGYTSASTSLPVINVPTVIPPIFDSEASCYNDAMVTMASSIDSKLLAVVLDDGLGHIIYRLSGESLALAPDFGYRVPDFIELDHIALSPNGELLAYTEPESGKLSLIDTNNMKLLASYQYGNQKLSQVHFSGDKQLAAINIAQQELSFIDIVDNKLILNKSLVLPYPPSILSSNAITKMTVVANDKNISLVKHKNNDFTVKAILTDFDNTIEQVAVLSDKVVYTTGDTYLFGADTINYLSTNSIIGSPLSAAQQFLTAGIIMENRTGVYYRSGAFNLPKNLDKYDIEGITIEWSSNRNEEIDLDSGAVSASLAKGSLLKATIRGNFRFEPATITKTFRVN
;
A
#
# COMPACT_ATOMS: atom_id res chain seq x y z
N MET A 1 -56.06 19.36 -7.85
CA MET A 1 -56.64 19.70 -9.17
C MET A 1 -55.49 19.68 -10.15
N ILE A 2 -55.47 18.67 -11.01
CA ILE A 2 -54.39 18.37 -11.96
C ILE A 2 -54.56 19.28 -13.17
N VAL A 3 -53.51 19.96 -13.61
CA VAL A 3 -53.45 20.57 -14.94
C VAL A 3 -52.40 19.80 -15.74
N SER A 4 -52.90 18.89 -16.58
CA SER A 4 -52.13 18.15 -17.57
C SER A 4 -51.94 19.04 -18.80
N LEU A 5 -50.71 19.21 -19.28
CA LEU A 5 -50.42 19.73 -20.62
C LEU A 5 -50.09 18.54 -21.52
N LEU A 6 -51.03 18.21 -22.40
CA LEU A 6 -50.88 17.29 -23.54
C LEU A 6 -50.16 18.03 -24.68
N PHE A 7 -49.06 17.47 -25.18
CA PHE A 7 -48.54 17.77 -26.52
C PHE A 7 -48.89 16.59 -27.44
N GLY A 8 -49.60 16.90 -28.53
CA GLY A 8 -50.04 15.94 -29.54
C GLY A 8 -48.97 15.66 -30.58
N CYS A 9 -48.96 14.41 -31.07
CA CYS A 9 -48.17 13.96 -32.21
C CYS A 9 -48.92 14.19 -33.54
N ASN A 10 -48.27 14.87 -34.49
CA ASN A 10 -48.31 14.74 -35.97
C ASN A 10 -47.93 16.09 -36.60
N SER A 11 -47.16 16.22 -37.68
CA SER A 11 -46.23 15.36 -38.42
C SER A 11 -45.56 16.28 -39.46
N ASP A 12 -44.25 16.06 -39.67
CA ASP A 12 -43.41 16.46 -40.82
C ASP A 12 -42.65 17.81 -40.80
N THR A 13 -41.36 17.65 -40.38
CA THR A 13 -40.07 18.16 -40.94
C THR A 13 -39.75 19.66 -40.91
N ASP A 14 -38.59 20.15 -40.44
CA ASP A 14 -37.42 19.66 -39.66
C ASP A 14 -36.68 20.92 -39.15
N ASN A 15 -35.97 20.80 -38.03
CA ASN A 15 -35.29 21.83 -37.20
C ASN A 15 -36.13 22.46 -36.08
N ASN A 16 -36.64 21.60 -35.19
CA ASN A 16 -36.77 21.95 -33.78
C ASN A 16 -35.71 21.17 -32.99
N ASP A 17 -34.44 21.53 -33.19
CA ASP A 17 -33.47 21.30 -32.11
C ASP A 17 -33.95 22.18 -30.96
N ALA A 18 -34.51 21.53 -29.93
CA ALA A 18 -34.57 22.16 -28.63
C ALA A 18 -33.15 22.66 -28.34
N LEU A 19 -32.98 23.98 -28.22
CA LEU A 19 -31.73 24.60 -27.80
C LEU A 19 -31.32 23.91 -26.49
N ILE A 20 -30.43 22.93 -26.60
CA ILE A 20 -29.65 22.43 -25.48
C ILE A 20 -28.85 23.67 -25.08
N PRO A 21 -28.98 24.19 -23.85
CA PRO A 21 -28.13 25.29 -23.42
C PRO A 21 -26.69 24.83 -23.63
N GLU A 22 -25.98 25.44 -24.58
CA GLU A 22 -24.53 25.34 -24.63
C GLU A 22 -24.05 25.94 -23.31
N TYR A 23 -23.70 25.07 -22.35
CA TYR A 23 -22.98 25.48 -21.17
C TYR A 23 -21.66 26.06 -21.66
N GLU A 24 -21.50 27.39 -21.62
CA GLU A 24 -20.23 28.06 -21.89
C GLU A 24 -19.12 27.36 -21.07
N GLN A 25 -18.07 26.88 -21.73
CA GLN A 25 -16.94 26.26 -21.06
C GLN A 25 -16.30 27.29 -20.14
N ALA A 26 -16.20 26.93 -18.87
CA ALA A 26 -15.68 27.85 -17.89
C ALA A 26 -14.16 28.01 -18.04
N LYS A 27 -13.62 29.19 -17.68
CA LYS A 27 -12.19 29.54 -17.83
C LYS A 27 -11.23 28.55 -17.14
N TYR A 28 -11.72 27.79 -16.18
CA TYR A 28 -11.02 26.80 -15.38
C TYR A 28 -11.12 25.36 -15.93
N SER A 29 -11.70 25.13 -17.12
CA SER A 29 -11.58 23.86 -17.84
C SER A 29 -10.46 23.84 -18.89
N ALA A 30 -9.63 24.90 -18.94
CA ALA A 30 -8.55 25.03 -19.91
C ALA A 30 -7.27 24.29 -19.48
N ASN A 31 -7.03 23.10 -20.05
CA ASN A 31 -5.74 22.40 -20.21
C ASN A 31 -4.66 22.64 -19.14
N LYS A 32 -5.01 22.57 -17.85
CA LYS A 32 -4.02 22.46 -16.77
C LYS A 32 -3.66 20.99 -16.59
N SER A 33 -2.38 20.71 -16.34
CA SER A 33 -1.97 19.37 -15.93
C SER A 33 -2.72 19.03 -14.64
N SER A 34 -3.45 17.92 -14.68
CA SER A 34 -4.02 17.33 -13.48
C SER A 34 -3.05 16.31 -12.93
N CYS A 35 -3.17 15.94 -11.66
CA CYS A 35 -2.44 14.79 -11.13
C CYS A 35 -3.29 14.01 -10.15
N ILE A 36 -2.91 12.75 -9.96
CA ILE A 36 -3.54 11.86 -9.01
C ILE A 36 -2.93 12.15 -7.64
N ASP A 37 -3.74 12.71 -6.74
CA ASP A 37 -3.35 12.91 -5.34
C ASP A 37 -3.53 11.61 -4.56
N SER A 38 -2.53 10.76 -4.71
CA SER A 38 -2.52 9.42 -4.15
C SER A 38 -2.36 9.43 -2.63
N ASN A 39 -1.76 10.49 -2.09
CA ASN A 39 -1.38 10.59 -0.69
C ASN A 39 -2.32 11.50 0.14
N LEU A 40 -3.34 12.08 -0.51
CA LEU A 40 -4.40 12.93 0.05
C LEU A 40 -3.90 14.18 0.76
N ASN A 41 -2.76 14.73 0.35
CA ASN A 41 -2.21 15.96 0.93
C ASN A 41 -2.73 17.24 0.22
N GLY A 42 -3.43 17.09 -0.91
CA GLY A 42 -3.96 18.20 -1.70
C GLY A 42 -2.88 18.93 -2.52
N GLN A 43 -1.74 18.29 -2.77
CA GLN A 43 -0.60 18.78 -3.53
C GLN A 43 -0.28 17.81 -4.67
N CYS A 44 0.63 18.24 -5.55
CA CYS A 44 1.06 17.47 -6.72
C CYS A 44 2.56 17.28 -6.59
N ASP A 45 2.97 16.22 -5.91
CA ASP A 45 4.36 16.02 -5.49
C ASP A 45 5.10 14.91 -6.24
N THR A 46 6.39 14.77 -5.95
CA THR A 46 7.29 13.86 -6.67
C THR A 46 6.77 12.43 -6.64
N GLY A 47 6.55 11.87 -7.83
CA GLY A 47 6.11 10.49 -8.07
C GLY A 47 4.60 10.26 -7.90
N GLU A 48 3.82 11.34 -7.82
CA GLU A 48 2.42 11.32 -8.25
C GLU A 48 2.34 11.44 -9.78
N ALA A 49 1.37 10.76 -10.37
CA ALA A 49 1.21 10.72 -11.82
C ALA A 49 0.50 11.98 -12.30
N GLU A 50 1.19 12.78 -13.11
CA GLU A 50 0.54 13.81 -13.92
C GLU A 50 -0.32 13.13 -14.99
N LEU A 51 -1.58 13.54 -15.06
CA LEU A 51 -2.53 13.12 -16.07
C LEU A 51 -2.43 14.05 -17.27
N LEU A 52 -2.07 13.49 -18.43
CA LEU A 52 -2.32 14.16 -19.68
C LEU A 52 -3.85 14.23 -19.92
N ALA A 53 -4.32 15.30 -20.54
CA ALA A 53 -5.76 15.53 -20.76
C ALA A 53 -6.47 14.37 -21.50
N SER A 54 -5.73 13.54 -22.24
CA SER A 54 -6.23 12.35 -22.95
C SER A 54 -6.29 11.06 -22.11
N GLU A 55 -5.78 11.07 -20.88
CA GLU A 55 -5.64 9.87 -20.03
C GLU A 55 -6.63 9.84 -18.84
N GLN A 56 -7.45 10.88 -18.68
CA GLN A 56 -8.40 11.01 -17.56
C GLN A 56 -9.47 9.90 -17.54
N GLU A 57 -9.83 9.31 -18.68
CA GLU A 57 -10.81 8.22 -18.77
C GLU A 57 -10.24 6.82 -18.51
N LEU A 58 -8.91 6.64 -18.59
CA LEU A 58 -8.28 5.31 -18.66
C LEU A 58 -7.76 4.77 -17.33
N LEU A 59 -7.88 5.55 -16.26
CA LEU A 59 -7.34 5.17 -14.96
C LEU A 59 -8.49 4.75 -14.05
N VAL A 60 -8.56 3.43 -13.82
CA VAL A 60 -9.28 2.79 -12.70
C VAL A 60 -8.58 3.15 -11.39
N ASN A 61 -8.41 4.45 -11.12
CA ASN A 61 -7.73 4.92 -9.94
C ASN A 61 -8.73 5.28 -8.87
N GLN A 62 -8.40 5.00 -7.62
CA GLN A 62 -9.30 5.18 -6.47
C GLN A 62 -8.96 6.45 -5.67
N SER A 63 -7.96 7.21 -6.12
CA SER A 63 -7.50 8.45 -5.49
C SER A 63 -8.09 9.69 -6.17
N PRO A 64 -8.29 10.81 -5.44
CA PRO A 64 -8.74 12.07 -6.01
C PRO A 64 -7.80 12.61 -7.10
N ILE A 65 -8.37 13.40 -8.00
CA ILE A 65 -7.64 14.10 -9.05
C ILE A 65 -7.56 15.58 -8.68
N LEU A 66 -6.38 16.16 -8.76
CA LEU A 66 -6.15 17.58 -8.51
C LEU A 66 -5.86 18.36 -9.78
N ALA A 67 -6.38 19.58 -9.85
CA ALA A 67 -5.93 20.60 -10.78
C ALA A 67 -5.39 21.78 -9.96
N VAL A 68 -4.09 22.05 -10.11
CA VAL A 68 -3.38 23.06 -9.33
C VAL A 68 -3.27 24.36 -10.12
N TYR A 69 -3.78 25.44 -9.53
CA TYR A 69 -3.66 26.81 -9.99
C TYR A 69 -2.73 27.60 -9.06
N ASP A 70 -2.28 28.77 -9.50
CA ASP A 70 -1.32 29.60 -8.75
C ASP A 70 -1.86 29.96 -7.35
N ASP A 71 -3.16 30.29 -7.26
CA ASP A 71 -3.81 30.78 -6.04
C ASP A 71 -4.74 29.76 -5.36
N PHE A 72 -5.04 28.63 -6.00
CA PHE A 72 -5.96 27.62 -5.46
C PHE A 72 -5.80 26.24 -6.10
N THR A 73 -6.38 25.22 -5.46
CA THR A 73 -6.48 23.85 -5.99
C THR A 73 -7.94 23.45 -6.12
N LEU A 74 -8.29 22.81 -7.24
CA LEU A 74 -9.55 22.08 -7.39
C LEU A 74 -9.29 20.58 -7.30
N SER A 75 -10.26 19.84 -6.77
CA SER A 75 -10.19 18.39 -6.65
C SER A 75 -11.41 17.73 -7.26
N ALA A 76 -11.28 16.49 -7.71
CA ALA A 76 -12.40 15.67 -8.14
C ALA A 76 -12.25 14.26 -7.58
N ILE A 77 -13.38 13.57 -7.42
CA ILE A 77 -13.38 12.14 -7.11
C ILE A 77 -12.73 11.35 -8.25
N ALA A 78 -12.16 10.21 -7.91
CA ALA A 78 -11.73 9.18 -8.85
C ALA A 78 -12.77 8.92 -9.96
N GLY A 79 -12.32 8.86 -11.22
CA GLY A 79 -13.18 8.62 -12.38
C GLY A 79 -14.06 9.80 -12.82
N SER A 80 -13.89 10.99 -12.22
CA SER A 80 -14.53 12.21 -12.74
C SER A 80 -13.98 12.56 -14.12
N ALA A 81 -14.86 12.93 -15.04
CA ALA A 81 -14.46 13.40 -16.37
C ALA A 81 -13.86 14.82 -16.34
N LEU A 82 -14.11 15.59 -15.27
CA LEU A 82 -13.70 16.99 -15.14
C LEU A 82 -13.27 17.31 -13.71
N VAL A 83 -12.33 18.26 -13.57
CA VAL A 83 -11.95 18.85 -12.29
C VAL A 83 -12.50 20.27 -12.21
N THR A 84 -13.55 20.45 -11.41
CA THR A 84 -14.37 21.68 -11.35
C THR A 84 -14.62 22.10 -9.90
N PRO A 85 -15.13 23.32 -9.66
CA PRO A 85 -15.54 23.75 -8.33
C PRO A 85 -16.63 22.84 -7.74
N PHE A 86 -17.52 22.29 -8.57
CA PHE A 86 -18.58 21.39 -8.14
C PHE A 86 -18.04 20.00 -7.79
N THR A 87 -17.11 19.45 -8.59
CA THR A 87 -16.47 18.18 -8.22
C THR A 87 -15.61 18.31 -6.98
N THR A 88 -15.11 19.51 -6.67
CA THR A 88 -14.42 19.80 -5.40
C THR A 88 -15.37 19.68 -4.21
N LEU A 89 -16.59 20.21 -4.32
CA LEU A 89 -17.61 20.04 -3.27
C LEU A 89 -18.03 18.57 -3.13
N ILE A 90 -18.26 17.86 -4.24
CA ILE A 90 -18.60 16.42 -4.20
C ILE A 90 -17.49 15.63 -3.52
N ASN A 91 -16.23 15.85 -3.91
CA ASN A 91 -15.08 15.19 -3.31
C ASN A 91 -14.98 15.48 -1.80
N ASN A 92 -15.20 16.73 -1.40
CA ASN A 92 -15.22 17.11 0.02
C ASN A 92 -16.29 16.35 0.82
N GLU A 93 -17.51 16.21 0.30
CA GLU A 93 -18.56 15.45 0.97
C GLU A 93 -18.25 13.96 1.02
N VAL A 94 -17.77 13.39 -0.08
CA VAL A 94 -17.38 11.98 -0.15
C VAL A 94 -16.29 11.64 0.88
N MET A 95 -15.35 12.56 1.07
CA MET A 95 -14.34 12.46 2.12
C MET A 95 -14.96 12.71 3.50
N TYR A 96 -15.41 13.92 3.80
CA TYR A 96 -15.56 14.38 5.19
C TYR A 96 -16.98 14.28 5.75
N ASN A 97 -18.00 13.97 4.95
CA ASN A 97 -19.38 13.86 5.42
C ASN A 97 -19.71 12.45 5.94
N PRO A 98 -19.89 12.26 7.27
CA PRO A 98 -20.14 10.95 7.86
C PRO A 98 -21.52 10.37 7.48
N LEU A 99 -22.46 11.20 7.02
CA LEU A 99 -23.81 10.77 6.60
C LEU A 99 -23.82 10.16 5.20
N VAL A 100 -22.85 10.53 4.38
CA VAL A 100 -22.73 10.10 2.98
C VAL A 100 -22.04 8.74 2.91
N ASN A 101 -21.14 8.46 3.85
CA ASN A 101 -20.34 7.23 3.93
C ASN A 101 -19.76 6.83 2.56
N GLY A 102 -19.25 7.81 1.83
CA GLY A 102 -18.41 7.59 0.65
C GLY A 102 -19.14 7.55 -0.67
N SER A 103 -20.46 7.51 -0.60
CA SER A 103 -21.30 7.42 -1.78
C SER A 103 -21.33 8.75 -2.52
N ILE A 104 -20.85 8.75 -3.75
CA ILE A 104 -20.92 9.89 -4.66
C ILE A 104 -22.37 10.33 -4.85
N ASP A 105 -23.29 9.37 -4.99
CA ASP A 105 -24.71 9.66 -5.20
C ASP A 105 -25.37 10.26 -3.95
N HIS A 106 -24.98 9.80 -2.76
CA HIS A 106 -25.43 10.40 -1.51
C HIS A 106 -24.83 11.81 -1.33
N ALA A 107 -23.56 12.02 -1.69
CA ALA A 107 -22.93 13.34 -1.66
C ALA A 107 -23.66 14.34 -2.56
N LYS A 108 -23.93 13.95 -3.81
CA LYS A 108 -24.70 14.76 -4.77
C LYS A 108 -26.10 15.07 -4.25
N SER A 109 -26.79 14.08 -3.71
CA SER A 109 -28.15 14.24 -3.16
C SER A 109 -28.14 15.22 -1.98
N TYR A 110 -27.20 15.05 -1.06
CA TYR A 110 -27.04 15.91 0.11
C TYR A 110 -26.70 17.36 -0.27
N LEU A 111 -25.76 17.57 -1.19
CA LEU A 111 -25.42 18.92 -1.67
C LEU A 111 -26.61 19.57 -2.40
N THR A 112 -27.36 18.80 -3.18
CA THR A 112 -28.57 19.29 -3.86
C THR A 112 -29.61 19.78 -2.87
N GLU A 113 -29.84 19.02 -1.81
CA GLU A 113 -30.77 19.39 -0.73
C GLU A 113 -30.30 20.66 0.00
N LYS A 114 -29.01 20.75 0.36
CA LYS A 114 -28.50 21.83 1.21
C LYS A 114 -28.22 23.14 0.47
N LEU A 115 -27.80 23.09 -0.80
CA LEU A 115 -27.40 24.27 -1.57
C LEU A 115 -28.40 24.66 -2.67
N ASN A 116 -29.45 23.85 -2.90
CA ASN A 116 -30.48 24.09 -3.92
C ASN A 116 -29.89 24.24 -5.35
N ILE A 117 -28.86 23.44 -5.65
CA ILE A 117 -28.22 23.31 -6.98
C ILE A 117 -28.30 21.85 -7.37
N ASP A 118 -28.68 21.53 -8.60
CA ASP A 118 -28.76 20.14 -9.05
C ASP A 118 -27.37 19.55 -9.30
N PHE A 119 -26.86 18.74 -8.36
CA PHE A 119 -25.56 18.06 -8.48
C PHE A 119 -25.61 16.75 -9.28
N SER A 120 -26.78 16.32 -9.78
CA SER A 120 -26.94 15.00 -10.42
C SER A 120 -25.98 14.74 -11.59
N LYS A 121 -25.56 15.81 -12.28
CA LYS A 121 -24.67 15.76 -13.44
C LYS A 121 -23.38 16.58 -13.29
N LEU A 122 -23.15 17.26 -12.15
CA LEU A 122 -22.03 18.19 -12.00
C LEU A 122 -20.67 17.52 -11.76
N ASP A 123 -20.63 16.19 -11.80
CA ASP A 123 -19.44 15.35 -11.94
C ASP A 123 -18.99 15.14 -13.39
N LYS A 124 -19.83 15.52 -14.35
CA LYS A 124 -19.61 15.32 -15.81
C LYS A 124 -19.67 16.60 -16.62
N PHE A 125 -20.13 17.72 -16.04
CA PHE A 125 -20.25 19.01 -16.71
C PHE A 125 -19.73 20.15 -15.81
N ASP A 126 -19.28 21.25 -16.42
CA ASP A 126 -18.70 22.42 -15.73
C ASP A 126 -19.66 23.13 -14.76
N GLY A 127 -20.97 22.92 -14.94
CA GLY A 127 -22.02 23.53 -14.14
C GLY A 127 -22.24 25.03 -14.43
N PRO A 128 -23.12 25.68 -13.64
CA PRO A 128 -23.41 27.10 -13.79
C PRO A 128 -22.20 28.00 -13.46
N ILE A 129 -21.86 28.93 -14.37
CA ILE A 129 -20.67 29.80 -14.25
C ILE A 129 -20.73 30.73 -13.03
N SER A 130 -21.90 31.31 -12.74
CA SER A 130 -22.05 32.27 -11.65
C SER A 130 -21.74 31.62 -10.29
N GLU A 131 -22.32 30.45 -10.05
CA GLU A 131 -22.16 29.62 -8.87
C GLU A 131 -20.72 29.08 -8.79
N GLY A 132 -20.17 28.58 -9.91
CA GLY A 132 -18.78 28.13 -9.98
C GLY A 132 -17.78 29.21 -9.59
N ASN A 133 -17.97 30.45 -10.05
CA ASN A 133 -17.14 31.60 -9.69
C ASN A 133 -17.23 31.97 -8.20
N GLN A 134 -18.40 31.82 -7.58
CA GLN A 134 -18.57 32.05 -6.13
C GLN A 134 -17.83 30.99 -5.31
N ILE A 135 -17.93 29.72 -5.71
CA ILE A 135 -17.21 28.62 -5.06
C ILE A 135 -15.70 28.87 -5.16
N ILE A 136 -15.18 29.21 -6.34
CA ILE A 136 -13.76 29.52 -6.53
C ILE A 136 -13.31 30.70 -5.64
N SER A 137 -14.10 31.77 -5.59
CA SER A 137 -13.79 32.91 -4.73
C SER A 137 -13.66 32.51 -3.26
N SER A 138 -14.51 31.59 -2.80
CA SER A 138 -14.44 31.04 -1.46
C SER A 138 -13.23 30.13 -1.27
N ILE A 139 -12.88 29.28 -2.25
CA ILE A 139 -11.69 28.41 -2.19
C ILE A 139 -10.42 29.24 -2.10
N ILE A 140 -10.26 30.28 -2.94
CA ILE A 140 -9.10 31.18 -2.92
C ILE A 140 -8.94 31.80 -1.52
N LYS A 141 -10.05 32.29 -0.93
CA LYS A 141 -10.03 32.85 0.43
C LYS A 141 -9.69 31.80 1.49
N ALA A 142 -10.19 30.58 1.35
CA ALA A 142 -9.92 29.50 2.29
C ALA A 142 -8.46 29.04 2.22
N GLN A 143 -7.90 28.87 1.02
CA GLN A 143 -6.52 28.41 0.83
C GLN A 143 -5.46 29.50 1.06
N ALA A 144 -5.87 30.75 1.33
CA ALA A 144 -4.98 31.76 1.88
C ALA A 144 -4.60 31.49 3.36
N ILE A 145 -5.30 30.58 4.03
CA ILE A 145 -5.03 30.15 5.41
C ILE A 145 -3.84 29.17 5.41
N THR A 146 -2.96 29.28 6.42
CA THR A 146 -1.78 28.41 6.51
C THR A 146 -2.20 27.03 7.02
N ALA A 147 -2.16 26.03 6.14
CA ALA A 147 -2.42 24.64 6.47
C ALA A 147 -1.46 23.73 5.68
N ASP A 148 -0.98 22.67 6.32
CA ASP A 148 -0.10 21.68 5.66
C ASP A 148 -0.86 20.87 4.59
N ASN A 149 -2.17 20.64 4.79
CA ASN A 149 -3.06 19.93 3.87
C ASN A 149 -4.10 20.89 3.26
N ARG A 150 -4.18 20.96 1.92
CA ARG A 150 -5.07 21.89 1.21
C ARG A 150 -6.56 21.53 1.28
N TYR A 151 -6.92 20.31 1.66
CA TYR A 151 -8.31 19.90 1.87
C TYR A 151 -8.90 20.43 3.17
N LEU A 152 -8.08 20.68 4.20
CA LEU A 152 -8.57 21.17 5.49
C LEU A 152 -9.29 22.52 5.37
N PRO A 153 -8.69 23.57 4.75
CA PRO A 153 -9.40 24.83 4.55
C PRO A 153 -10.64 24.69 3.67
N ILE A 154 -10.63 23.76 2.69
CA ILE A 154 -11.81 23.47 1.87
C ILE A 154 -12.92 22.88 2.75
N ALA A 155 -12.64 21.90 3.61
CA ALA A 155 -13.65 21.32 4.51
C ALA A 155 -14.28 22.38 5.41
N ALA A 156 -13.47 23.25 6.02
CA ALA A 156 -13.96 24.36 6.84
C ALA A 156 -14.80 25.37 6.03
N MET A 157 -14.44 25.60 4.77
CA MET A 157 -15.21 26.46 3.86
C MET A 157 -16.57 25.83 3.52
N VAL A 158 -16.61 24.53 3.20
CA VAL A 158 -17.84 23.82 2.84
C VAL A 158 -18.83 23.77 4.01
N ASP A 159 -18.34 23.58 5.24
CA ASP A 159 -19.16 23.67 6.45
C ASP A 159 -19.92 25.00 6.54
N LEU A 160 -19.24 26.12 6.27
CA LEU A 160 -19.87 27.44 6.25
C LEU A 160 -20.82 27.63 5.06
N MET A 161 -20.49 27.10 3.88
CA MET A 161 -21.37 27.17 2.71
C MET A 161 -22.72 26.53 2.99
N ILE A 162 -22.68 25.33 3.59
CA ILE A 162 -23.89 24.55 3.90
C ILE A 162 -24.65 25.17 5.06
N TYR A 163 -23.96 25.58 6.12
CA TYR A 163 -24.60 26.21 7.26
C TYR A 163 -25.31 27.53 6.89
N SER A 164 -24.69 28.34 6.03
CA SER A 164 -25.25 29.62 5.61
C SER A 164 -26.13 29.56 4.35
N ASN A 165 -26.19 28.40 3.69
CA ASN A 165 -26.77 28.21 2.37
C ASN A 165 -26.31 29.29 1.37
N ASN A 166 -24.99 29.50 1.30
CA ASN A 166 -24.37 30.53 0.46
C ASN A 166 -23.02 30.02 -0.08
N LEU A 167 -22.79 30.16 -1.39
CA LEU A 167 -21.54 29.76 -2.03
C LEU A 167 -20.40 30.77 -1.86
N ALA A 168 -20.70 32.00 -1.42
CA ALA A 168 -19.72 33.06 -1.22
C ALA A 168 -19.43 33.23 0.28
N VAL A 169 -18.47 32.46 0.80
CA VAL A 169 -18.10 32.43 2.22
C VAL A 169 -16.63 32.77 2.43
N GLN A 170 -16.27 32.99 3.69
CA GLN A 170 -14.88 33.13 4.11
C GLN A 170 -14.71 32.36 5.42
N THR A 171 -13.82 31.38 5.41
CA THR A 171 -13.46 30.63 6.62
C THR A 171 -12.32 31.31 7.37
N SER A 172 -12.12 30.90 8.62
CA SER A 172 -11.08 31.42 9.51
C SER A 172 -10.15 30.29 9.95
N GLN A 173 -8.92 30.63 10.32
CA GLN A 173 -7.97 29.65 10.89
C GLN A 173 -8.58 28.92 12.09
N VAL A 174 -9.29 29.64 12.97
CA VAL A 174 -9.94 29.05 14.16
C VAL A 174 -10.96 27.97 13.78
N HIS A 175 -11.73 28.18 12.71
CA HIS A 175 -12.69 27.17 12.26
C HIS A 175 -11.99 25.96 11.63
N ALA A 176 -10.94 26.18 10.83
CA ALA A 176 -10.13 25.10 10.27
C ALA A 176 -9.47 24.27 11.38
N ASP A 177 -8.82 24.91 12.35
CA ASP A 177 -8.15 24.22 13.46
C ASP A 177 -9.12 23.37 14.30
N ALA A 178 -10.39 23.80 14.42
CA ALA A 178 -11.43 23.05 15.12
C ALA A 178 -11.85 21.75 14.43
N LEU A 179 -11.49 21.57 13.15
CA LEU A 179 -11.74 20.34 12.39
C LEU A 179 -10.55 19.38 12.41
N VAL A 180 -9.46 19.69 13.12
CA VAL A 180 -8.23 18.88 13.11
C VAL A 180 -8.04 18.17 14.44
N TYR A 181 -7.83 16.86 14.39
CA TYR A 181 -7.49 16.03 15.54
C TYR A 181 -6.06 15.47 15.36
N PRO A 182 -5.02 16.19 15.79
CA PRO A 182 -3.63 15.89 15.44
C PRO A 182 -3.02 14.70 16.18
N ASN A 183 -3.59 14.30 17.31
CA ASN A 183 -3.02 13.26 18.16
C ASN A 183 -3.60 11.87 17.89
N LEU A 184 -4.73 11.78 17.19
CA LEU A 184 -5.40 10.51 16.91
C LEU A 184 -4.57 9.66 15.93
N VAL A 185 -4.38 8.40 16.28
CA VAL A 185 -3.86 7.36 15.37
C VAL A 185 -5.03 6.45 15.07
N THR A 186 -5.31 6.21 13.80
CA THR A 186 -6.33 5.23 13.39
C THR A 186 -5.65 4.02 12.79
N GLY A 187 -5.98 2.83 13.31
CA GLY A 187 -5.39 1.56 12.89
C GLY A 187 -6.39 0.68 12.16
N ASN A 188 -6.00 0.09 11.04
CA ASN A 188 -6.77 -0.92 10.31
C ASN A 188 -5.93 -2.16 10.02
N SER A 189 -6.58 -3.30 9.85
CA SER A 189 -5.97 -4.59 9.55
C SER A 189 -6.67 -5.27 8.38
N TYR A 190 -5.92 -5.89 7.50
CA TYR A 190 -6.39 -6.67 6.36
C TYR A 190 -5.81 -8.09 6.44
N LEU A 191 -6.70 -9.07 6.53
CA LEU A 191 -6.37 -10.49 6.39
C LEU A 191 -6.47 -10.84 4.90
N LEU A 192 -5.46 -11.49 4.34
CA LEU A 192 -5.51 -11.95 2.94
C LEU A 192 -6.59 -13.02 2.71
N ASP A 193 -6.80 -13.85 3.71
CA ASP A 193 -7.70 -15.00 3.68
C ASP A 193 -8.30 -15.20 5.08
N GLU A 194 -9.58 -15.54 5.14
CA GLU A 194 -10.33 -15.75 6.38
C GLU A 194 -9.76 -16.90 7.22
N ASP A 195 -9.14 -17.88 6.55
CA ASP A 195 -8.54 -19.05 7.18
C ASP A 195 -7.04 -18.87 7.49
N SER A 196 -6.45 -17.70 7.18
CA SER A 196 -5.02 -17.42 7.35
C SER A 196 -4.12 -18.49 6.70
N SER A 197 -4.59 -19.09 5.60
CA SER A 197 -3.85 -20.13 4.87
C SER A 197 -2.73 -19.54 4.02
N VAL A 198 -2.91 -18.30 3.56
CA VAL A 198 -1.92 -17.56 2.77
C VAL A 198 -1.00 -16.77 3.70
N ARG A 199 0.31 -16.97 3.53
CA ARG A 199 1.37 -16.33 4.31
C ARG A 199 2.21 -15.43 3.41
N PHE A 200 2.79 -14.36 3.97
CA PHE A 200 3.71 -13.45 3.28
C PHE A 200 5.16 -13.91 3.42
N SER A 201 5.92 -13.75 2.35
CA SER A 201 7.37 -13.90 2.33
C SER A 201 8.06 -12.55 2.12
N GLN A 202 7.54 -11.71 1.21
CA GLN A 202 8.09 -10.38 0.92
C GLN A 202 6.99 -9.33 0.74
N PHE A 203 7.32 -8.09 1.02
CA PHE A 203 6.46 -6.92 0.89
C PHE A 203 7.29 -5.72 0.47
N ASP A 204 6.82 -4.97 -0.51
CA ASP A 204 7.38 -3.64 -0.81
C ASP A 204 6.25 -2.65 -1.14
N LEU A 205 6.41 -1.44 -0.63
CA LEU A 205 5.42 -0.37 -0.68
C LEU A 205 5.96 0.80 -1.47
N HIS A 206 5.19 1.25 -2.44
CA HIS A 206 5.54 2.44 -3.20
C HIS A 206 5.40 3.67 -2.28
N PRO A 207 6.46 4.46 -2.07
CA PRO A 207 6.50 5.50 -1.03
C PRO A 207 5.56 6.69 -1.25
N ILE A 208 4.82 6.72 -2.36
CA ILE A 208 3.98 7.86 -2.77
C ILE A 208 2.58 7.34 -3.06
N THR A 209 2.46 6.41 -4.02
CA THR A 209 1.16 5.90 -4.47
C THR A 209 0.47 4.99 -3.46
N GLY A 210 1.18 4.52 -2.43
CA GLY A 210 0.66 3.57 -1.45
C GLY A 210 0.41 2.17 -2.03
N ARG A 211 0.77 1.89 -3.28
CA ARG A 211 0.62 0.54 -3.80
C ARG A 211 1.66 -0.40 -3.20
N ALA A 212 1.23 -1.54 -2.68
CA ALA A 212 2.05 -2.62 -2.20
C ALA A 212 2.04 -3.79 -3.18
N ILE A 213 3.20 -4.37 -3.48
CA ILE A 213 3.26 -5.73 -4.01
C ILE A 213 3.69 -6.65 -2.88
N ILE A 214 2.97 -7.75 -2.77
CA ILE A 214 3.13 -8.76 -1.75
C ILE A 214 3.49 -10.07 -2.44
N VAL A 215 4.47 -10.76 -1.88
CA VAL A 215 4.84 -12.11 -2.25
C VAL A 215 4.36 -13.04 -1.15
N THR A 216 3.67 -14.10 -1.54
CA THR A 216 3.23 -15.15 -0.62
C THR A 216 4.32 -16.20 -0.40
N SER A 217 4.22 -17.00 0.66
CA SER A 217 5.21 -18.06 0.96
C SER A 217 5.25 -19.18 -0.08
N ASP A 218 4.23 -19.29 -0.93
CA ASP A 218 4.19 -20.17 -2.11
C ASP A 218 4.59 -19.43 -3.41
N ASN A 219 5.37 -18.34 -3.29
CA ASN A 219 5.96 -17.54 -4.37
C ASN A 219 4.97 -16.89 -5.34
N LYS A 220 3.75 -16.57 -4.89
CA LYS A 220 2.78 -15.90 -5.74
C LYS A 220 2.61 -14.43 -5.37
N LEU A 221 2.08 -13.66 -6.30
CA LEU A 221 2.06 -12.20 -6.19
C LEU A 221 0.65 -11.64 -6.01
N ILE A 222 0.53 -10.65 -5.13
CA ILE A 222 -0.70 -9.89 -4.89
C ILE A 222 -0.35 -8.40 -4.97
N SER A 223 -1.12 -7.64 -5.75
CA SER A 223 -1.02 -6.19 -5.79
C SER A 223 -2.15 -5.59 -4.95
N LEU A 224 -1.80 -4.77 -3.96
CA LEU A 224 -2.75 -4.13 -3.05
C LEU A 224 -2.53 -2.63 -3.02
N ASN A 225 -3.59 -1.84 -3.01
CA ASN A 225 -3.52 -0.41 -2.79
C ASN A 225 -3.67 -0.12 -1.28
N ALA A 226 -2.59 0.30 -0.61
CA ALA A 226 -2.62 0.65 0.82
C ALA A 226 -3.61 1.80 1.10
N ASN A 227 -3.93 2.60 0.08
CA ASN A 227 -4.83 3.73 0.22
C ASN A 227 -6.32 3.38 0.19
N SER A 228 -6.67 2.16 -0.14
CA SER A 228 -8.07 1.77 -0.29
C SER A 228 -8.32 0.31 0.05
N GLY A 229 -7.26 -0.44 0.40
CA GLY A 229 -7.19 -1.90 0.54
C GLY A 229 -7.79 -2.68 -0.62
N ALA A 230 -8.07 -2.04 -1.75
CA ALA A 230 -8.42 -2.74 -2.96
C ALA A 230 -7.21 -3.50 -3.46
N TYR A 231 -7.43 -4.68 -4.01
CA TYR A 231 -6.39 -5.50 -4.57
C TYR A 231 -6.74 -5.84 -6.01
N ALA A 232 -5.70 -6.07 -6.79
CA ALA A 232 -5.80 -6.57 -8.15
C ALA A 232 -4.93 -7.82 -8.23
N ASN A 233 -5.46 -8.82 -8.91
CA ASN A 233 -4.67 -9.98 -9.30
C ASN A 233 -3.67 -9.54 -10.37
N ILE A 234 -2.43 -10.01 -10.28
CA ILE A 234 -1.39 -9.74 -11.27
C ILE A 234 -1.48 -10.80 -12.35
N GLU A 235 -2.33 -10.65 -13.36
CA GLU A 235 -2.36 -11.58 -14.48
C GLU A 235 -1.10 -11.44 -15.35
N ASN A 236 -0.26 -12.49 -15.30
CA ASN A 236 0.73 -12.72 -16.34
C ASN A 236 -0.05 -13.08 -17.61
N GLN A 237 0.07 -12.28 -18.67
CA GLN A 237 -0.37 -12.68 -20.01
C GLN A 237 0.49 -13.85 -20.48
N GLY A 238 0.20 -15.05 -19.98
CA GLY A 238 0.60 -16.28 -20.62
C GLY A 238 -0.18 -16.42 -21.92
N ILE A 239 0.21 -15.69 -22.97
CA ILE A 239 0.11 -16.30 -24.29
C ILE A 239 1.04 -17.50 -24.18
N SER A 240 0.43 -18.66 -23.96
CA SER A 240 1.00 -19.93 -24.35
C SER A 240 1.44 -19.78 -25.80
N LYS A 241 2.67 -19.31 -26.03
CA LYS A 241 3.50 -19.78 -27.12
C LYS A 241 3.79 -21.22 -26.74
N ASN A 242 2.76 -22.03 -26.94
CA ASN A 242 2.82 -23.42 -27.24
C ASN A 242 4.10 -23.65 -28.04
N THR A 243 5.13 -24.11 -27.36
CA THR A 243 6.34 -24.73 -27.89
C THR A 243 5.99 -26.10 -28.49
N SER A 244 4.86 -26.18 -29.19
CA SER A 244 4.35 -27.31 -29.95
C SER A 244 4.38 -27.01 -31.46
N SER A 245 5.36 -26.24 -31.92
CA SER A 245 5.69 -26.13 -33.37
C SER A 245 7.18 -26.11 -33.72
N ALA A 246 8.11 -26.35 -32.77
CA ALA A 246 9.55 -26.48 -33.08
C ALA A 246 10.14 -27.88 -32.90
N SER A 247 9.37 -28.89 -32.45
CA SER A 247 9.87 -30.25 -32.20
C SER A 247 9.48 -31.32 -33.25
N LYS A 248 8.84 -30.94 -34.36
CA LYS A 248 8.45 -31.91 -35.43
C LYS A 248 9.20 -31.84 -36.75
N GLN A 249 10.30 -31.08 -36.87
CA GLN A 249 11.10 -31.04 -38.11
C GLN A 249 12.62 -31.18 -37.97
N LYS A 250 13.15 -31.70 -36.84
CA LYS A 250 14.59 -32.01 -36.71
C LYS A 250 14.95 -33.45 -36.33
N ASN A 251 14.02 -34.41 -36.48
CA ASN A 251 14.29 -35.85 -36.28
C ASN A 251 14.41 -36.67 -37.58
N ALA A 252 14.91 -36.07 -38.67
CA ALA A 252 15.07 -36.79 -39.95
C ALA A 252 16.51 -36.93 -40.48
N LEU A 253 17.55 -36.38 -39.84
CA LEU A 253 18.89 -36.38 -40.47
C LEU A 253 20.14 -36.66 -39.61
N VAL A 254 20.05 -37.03 -38.32
CA VAL A 254 21.27 -37.36 -37.53
C VAL A 254 21.11 -38.58 -36.60
N ARG A 255 20.66 -39.72 -37.14
CA ARG A 255 21.00 -41.06 -36.59
C ARG A 255 21.22 -42.08 -37.71
N ALA A 256 21.99 -41.66 -38.73
CA ALA A 256 22.58 -42.54 -39.74
C ALA A 256 24.07 -42.83 -39.46
N TYR A 257 24.64 -42.40 -38.33
CA TYR A 257 26.04 -42.65 -37.99
C TYR A 257 26.23 -42.90 -36.49
N SER A 258 25.99 -44.14 -36.07
CA SER A 258 26.71 -44.78 -34.94
C SER A 258 26.35 -46.27 -34.86
N GLN A 259 26.71 -47.01 -35.91
CA GLN A 259 27.10 -48.42 -35.78
C GLN A 259 28.62 -48.46 -35.59
N LEU A 260 29.12 -49.56 -34.99
CA LEU A 260 30.47 -49.91 -34.50
C LEU A 260 30.67 -49.62 -33.00
N SER A 261 30.40 -50.56 -32.06
CA SER A 261 31.16 -51.80 -31.69
C SER A 261 32.40 -51.46 -30.79
N VAL A 262 32.82 -52.12 -29.70
CA VAL A 262 32.82 -53.53 -29.18
C VAL A 262 33.22 -53.54 -27.68
N ALA A 263 32.68 -54.52 -26.91
CA ALA A 263 33.18 -55.24 -25.68
C ALA A 263 33.53 -54.47 -24.39
N SER A 264 33.39 -55.02 -23.17
CA SER A 264 33.50 -56.41 -22.66
C SER A 264 32.67 -56.59 -21.35
N ALA A 265 31.87 -57.66 -21.18
CA ALA A 265 32.17 -58.89 -20.40
C ALA A 265 32.38 -58.65 -18.88
N LYS A 266 31.81 -59.37 -17.90
CA LYS A 266 31.13 -60.68 -17.85
C LYS A 266 30.83 -61.04 -16.37
N ASP A 267 29.91 -61.99 -16.18
CA ASP A 267 29.78 -62.99 -15.09
C ASP A 267 29.44 -62.48 -13.67
N ASP A 268 28.69 -63.16 -12.78
CA ASP A 268 27.69 -64.25 -12.77
C ASP A 268 27.31 -64.43 -11.27
N ASP A 269 26.27 -65.22 -10.99
CA ASP A 269 25.96 -65.97 -9.74
C ASP A 269 25.11 -65.31 -8.63
N ASP A 270 23.79 -65.48 -8.77
CA ASP A 270 22.96 -66.48 -8.05
C ASP A 270 22.83 -66.51 -6.50
N ASP A 271 21.56 -66.75 -6.11
CA ASP A 271 21.09 -67.70 -5.07
C ASP A 271 20.41 -67.21 -3.76
N HIS A 272 19.09 -67.50 -3.72
CA HIS A 272 18.38 -68.35 -2.75
C HIS A 272 17.57 -67.77 -1.55
N ASP A 273 16.26 -68.10 -1.63
CA ASP A 273 15.39 -68.72 -0.60
C ASP A 273 14.47 -67.86 0.31
N ASP A 274 13.19 -67.87 -0.08
CA ASP A 274 12.06 -68.55 0.59
C ASP A 274 11.63 -68.25 2.04
N HIS A 275 10.34 -67.87 2.13
CA HIS A 275 9.32 -68.19 3.15
C HIS A 275 9.51 -67.71 4.61
N HIS A 276 8.57 -66.89 5.11
CA HIS A 276 7.52 -67.28 6.07
C HIS A 276 6.79 -66.06 6.67
N ASP A 277 5.47 -66.22 6.83
CA ASP A 277 4.57 -65.39 7.63
C ASP A 277 5.05 -65.27 9.09
N ASP A 278 4.78 -64.14 9.74
CA ASP A 278 4.07 -64.09 11.04
C ASP A 278 3.95 -62.63 11.55
N ASP A 279 2.76 -62.35 12.05
CA ASP A 279 2.31 -61.11 12.69
C ASP A 279 3.17 -60.72 13.91
N ASP A 280 3.44 -59.42 14.10
CA ASP A 280 3.35 -58.79 15.44
C ASP A 280 3.53 -57.25 15.37
N HIS A 281 2.43 -56.56 15.65
CA HIS A 281 2.30 -55.30 16.39
C HIS A 281 3.52 -54.36 16.48
N GLY A 282 3.53 -53.36 15.60
CA GLY A 282 4.11 -52.04 15.88
C GLY A 282 3.12 -51.00 15.41
N ASP A 283 2.40 -50.39 16.35
CA ASP A 283 1.66 -49.14 16.12
C ASP A 283 2.68 -48.07 15.71
N GLU A 284 2.97 -47.97 14.42
CA GLU A 284 3.61 -46.78 13.86
C GLU A 284 2.51 -45.76 13.67
N ASP A 285 2.46 -44.84 14.63
CA ASP A 285 1.85 -43.53 14.46
C ASP A 285 2.41 -42.93 13.16
N ASP A 286 1.70 -43.12 12.04
CA ASP A 286 1.84 -42.32 10.83
C ASP A 286 1.42 -40.88 11.19
N TYR A 287 2.31 -40.20 11.90
CA TYR A 287 2.47 -38.78 11.75
C TYR A 287 2.86 -38.59 10.29
N ASP A 288 1.87 -38.31 9.45
CA ASP A 288 2.01 -37.60 8.18
C ASP A 288 2.74 -36.28 8.47
N TRP A 289 4.04 -36.38 8.67
CA TRP A 289 4.98 -35.29 8.66
C TRP A 289 4.94 -34.76 7.24
N PHE A 290 4.10 -33.74 7.07
CA PHE A 290 3.98 -32.85 5.93
C PHE A 290 5.01 -33.15 4.83
N ASP A 291 4.50 -33.61 3.70
CA ASP A 291 5.19 -33.83 2.42
C ASP A 291 5.72 -32.50 1.82
N TYR A 292 6.53 -31.78 2.61
CA TYR A 292 7.27 -30.58 2.24
C TYR A 292 8.43 -30.87 1.27
N LEU A 293 8.75 -32.15 1.05
CA LEU A 293 9.89 -32.58 0.24
C LEU A 293 9.55 -32.80 -1.24
N ASN A 294 8.27 -32.96 -1.60
CA ASN A 294 7.85 -33.19 -3.00
C ASN A 294 7.14 -32.00 -3.67
N GLN A 295 7.01 -30.85 -2.98
CA GLN A 295 6.69 -29.62 -3.70
C GLN A 295 7.94 -29.16 -4.45
N THR A 296 7.87 -29.27 -5.77
CA THR A 296 8.82 -28.67 -6.71
C THR A 296 8.87 -27.17 -6.42
N ARG A 297 9.84 -26.73 -5.61
CA ARG A 297 10.08 -25.30 -5.32
C ARG A 297 10.50 -24.61 -6.61
N SER A 298 9.49 -24.12 -7.31
CA SER A 298 9.58 -23.09 -8.34
C SER A 298 10.21 -21.85 -7.69
N THR A 299 11.49 -21.59 -7.99
CA THR A 299 12.20 -20.30 -7.85
C THR A 299 11.72 -19.37 -6.71
N ASP A 300 12.38 -19.42 -5.55
CA ASP A 300 12.05 -18.57 -4.40
C ASP A 300 12.32 -17.08 -4.71
N ILE A 301 11.28 -16.23 -4.54
CA ILE A 301 11.43 -14.78 -4.64
C ILE A 301 12.04 -14.27 -3.34
N THR A 302 13.23 -13.70 -3.43
CA THR A 302 14.01 -13.28 -2.26
C THR A 302 13.88 -11.80 -1.95
N LYS A 303 13.63 -10.95 -2.97
CA LYS A 303 13.34 -9.52 -2.79
C LYS A 303 12.35 -9.00 -3.83
N ILE A 304 11.62 -7.94 -3.46
CA ILE A 304 10.77 -7.18 -4.36
C ILE A 304 10.97 -5.67 -4.12
N LYS A 305 10.87 -4.87 -5.19
CA LYS A 305 10.94 -3.39 -5.14
C LYS A 305 9.94 -2.77 -6.11
N GLN A 306 9.17 -1.79 -5.65
CA GLN A 306 8.22 -1.06 -6.48
C GLN A 306 8.92 -0.15 -7.49
N HIS A 307 8.35 -0.05 -8.69
CA HIS A 307 8.76 0.90 -9.72
C HIS A 307 7.96 2.21 -9.60
N VAL A 308 8.47 3.33 -10.14
CA VAL A 308 7.79 4.63 -10.17
C VAL A 308 6.45 4.59 -10.90
N ASN A 309 6.34 3.68 -11.87
CA ASN A 309 5.06 3.33 -12.45
C ASN A 309 4.42 2.33 -11.49
N SER A 310 3.30 2.71 -10.87
CA SER A 310 2.61 1.86 -9.90
C SER A 310 2.26 0.46 -10.43
N ASN A 311 2.19 0.24 -11.75
CA ASN A 311 1.95 -1.08 -12.32
C ASN A 311 3.22 -1.93 -12.42
N ASN A 312 4.42 -1.33 -12.40
CA ASN A 312 5.68 -2.06 -12.59
C ASN A 312 6.37 -2.33 -11.25
N PHE A 313 7.15 -3.40 -11.20
CA PHE A 313 7.93 -3.78 -10.02
C PHE A 313 9.12 -4.67 -10.40
N PHE A 314 10.16 -4.61 -9.57
CA PHE A 314 11.34 -5.44 -9.69
C PHE A 314 11.21 -6.68 -8.82
N ILE A 315 11.48 -7.85 -9.38
CA ILE A 315 11.53 -9.15 -8.68
C ILE A 315 12.96 -9.64 -8.69
N LEU A 316 13.46 -10.07 -7.54
CA LEU A 316 14.70 -10.82 -7.43
C LEU A 316 14.39 -12.26 -7.04
N THR A 317 14.84 -13.20 -7.86
CA THR A 317 14.94 -14.61 -7.50
C THR A 317 16.41 -14.99 -7.44
N SER A 318 16.79 -15.82 -6.48
CA SER A 318 18.17 -16.26 -6.37
C SER A 318 18.27 -17.74 -6.01
N LYS A 319 19.47 -18.28 -6.12
CA LYS A 319 19.81 -19.64 -5.70
C LYS A 319 21.24 -19.62 -5.19
N ALA A 320 21.54 -20.44 -4.18
CA ALA A 320 22.90 -20.60 -3.71
C ALA A 320 23.82 -20.98 -4.89
N ALA A 321 24.66 -20.04 -5.30
CA ALA A 321 25.59 -20.18 -6.42
C ALA A 321 27.01 -20.09 -5.88
N SER A 322 27.91 -20.92 -6.43
CA SER A 322 29.32 -20.91 -6.07
C SER A 322 30.16 -20.46 -7.26
N GLY A 323 30.68 -19.22 -7.22
CA GLY A 323 31.72 -18.74 -8.12
C GLY A 323 31.35 -17.56 -9.03
N ILE A 324 32.36 -17.05 -9.73
CA ILE A 324 32.29 -15.81 -10.54
C ILE A 324 31.57 -16.08 -11.86
N THR A 325 30.33 -15.60 -11.97
CA THR A 325 29.56 -15.49 -13.22
C THR A 325 29.51 -14.04 -13.69
N ASP A 326 29.20 -13.82 -14.97
CA ASP A 326 28.94 -12.46 -15.48
C ASP A 326 27.75 -11.84 -14.74
N VAL A 327 27.80 -10.52 -14.49
CA VAL A 327 26.77 -9.82 -13.69
C VAL A 327 25.37 -10.03 -14.24
N CYS A 328 25.20 -9.93 -15.56
CA CYS A 328 23.96 -10.23 -16.26
C CYS A 328 24.21 -11.23 -17.38
N ASN A 329 23.73 -12.46 -17.21
CA ASN A 329 23.76 -13.48 -18.26
C ASN A 329 22.59 -13.28 -19.24
N THR A 330 22.75 -13.75 -20.48
CA THR A 330 21.72 -13.66 -21.52
C THR A 330 20.55 -14.62 -21.31
N SER A 331 20.71 -15.62 -20.44
CA SER A 331 19.70 -16.63 -20.11
C SER A 331 20.00 -17.24 -18.75
N GLY A 332 18.96 -17.63 -18.02
CA GLY A 332 19.08 -18.33 -16.74
C GLY A 332 17.70 -18.61 -16.15
N GLU A 333 17.69 -19.26 -14.98
CA GLU A 333 16.46 -19.55 -14.24
C GLU A 333 16.20 -18.52 -13.13
N HIS A 334 17.27 -17.91 -12.60
CA HIS A 334 17.20 -16.92 -11.53
C HIS A 334 17.84 -15.60 -11.93
N GLY A 335 17.53 -14.55 -11.18
CA GLY A 335 18.08 -13.22 -11.35
C GLY A 335 17.05 -12.14 -11.07
N LEU A 336 17.24 -11.02 -11.74
CA LEU A 336 16.44 -9.83 -11.57
C LEU A 336 15.52 -9.61 -12.77
N PHE A 337 14.27 -9.27 -12.49
CA PHE A 337 13.20 -9.11 -13.49
C PHE A 337 12.43 -7.82 -13.26
N LEU A 338 12.09 -7.10 -14.34
CA LEU A 338 11.16 -5.98 -14.33
C LEU A 338 9.80 -6.46 -14.86
N SER A 339 8.82 -6.55 -13.97
CA SER A 339 7.48 -7.10 -14.25
C SER A 339 6.40 -6.02 -14.12
N ASN A 340 5.21 -6.31 -14.64
CA ASN A 340 4.09 -5.38 -14.74
C ASN A 340 2.78 -6.04 -14.29
N VAL A 341 1.89 -5.28 -13.65
CA VAL A 341 0.52 -5.63 -13.31
C VAL A 341 -0.42 -5.14 -14.42
N GLN A 342 -0.77 -6.02 -15.37
CA GLN A 342 -1.88 -5.74 -16.29
C GLN A 342 -3.20 -6.26 -15.71
N ALA A 343 -4.22 -5.41 -15.73
CA ALA A 343 -5.60 -5.85 -15.56
C ALA A 343 -6.09 -6.39 -16.90
N ASN A 344 -6.67 -7.59 -16.93
CA ASN A 344 -7.31 -8.13 -18.12
C ASN A 344 -8.33 -7.13 -18.67
N LYS A 345 -8.08 -6.63 -19.89
CA LYS A 345 -9.06 -5.86 -20.66
C LYS A 345 -10.00 -6.75 -21.48
N ASP A 346 -9.80 -8.07 -21.48
CA ASP A 346 -10.48 -8.97 -22.41
C ASP A 346 -11.64 -9.79 -21.83
N ASP A 347 -11.99 -9.64 -20.54
CA ASP A 347 -13.13 -10.36 -19.91
C ASP A 347 -14.38 -9.49 -19.67
N GLU A 348 -14.62 -8.47 -20.50
CA GLU A 348 -15.93 -7.78 -20.51
C GLU A 348 -17.05 -8.62 -21.17
N GLU A 349 -16.74 -9.75 -21.82
CA GLU A 349 -17.75 -10.66 -22.33
C GLU A 349 -17.52 -12.11 -21.86
N GLN A 350 -18.32 -12.52 -20.86
CA GLN A 350 -18.54 -13.89 -20.38
C GLN A 350 -17.55 -14.47 -19.35
N ALA A 351 -17.46 -13.84 -18.17
CA ALA A 351 -17.04 -14.58 -16.98
C ALA A 351 -18.07 -15.69 -16.63
N PRO A 352 -17.67 -16.97 -16.51
CA PRO A 352 -18.55 -18.02 -16.02
C PRO A 352 -18.96 -17.70 -14.58
N ARG A 353 -20.28 -17.65 -14.33
CA ARG A 353 -20.86 -17.49 -12.99
C ARG A 353 -20.42 -18.63 -12.07
N ALA A 354 -19.29 -18.47 -11.39
CA ALA A 354 -18.94 -19.27 -10.23
C ALA A 354 -19.84 -18.85 -9.06
N LYS A 355 -20.34 -19.84 -8.31
CA LYS A 355 -21.24 -19.62 -7.17
C LYS A 355 -20.59 -18.69 -6.15
N SER A 356 -21.22 -17.54 -5.90
CA SER A 356 -20.81 -16.63 -4.84
C SER A 356 -20.99 -17.29 -3.47
N SER A 357 -19.89 -17.71 -2.85
CA SER A 357 -19.76 -17.56 -1.41
C SER A 357 -19.48 -16.08 -1.16
N SER A 358 -20.43 -15.37 -0.56
CA SER A 358 -20.29 -13.94 -0.27
C SER A 358 -19.20 -13.74 0.79
N LEU A 359 -17.96 -13.56 0.35
CA LEU A 359 -16.95 -12.84 1.13
C LEU A 359 -17.51 -11.45 1.36
N THR A 360 -17.92 -11.21 2.60
CA THR A 360 -18.38 -9.90 3.01
C THR A 360 -17.22 -9.27 3.74
N ALA A 361 -16.48 -8.45 3.01
CA ALA A 361 -15.32 -7.70 3.50
C ALA A 361 -15.66 -6.93 4.78
N SER A 362 -14.73 -6.92 5.72
CA SER A 362 -14.66 -5.86 6.73
C SER A 362 -14.25 -4.58 6.01
N ASN A 363 -15.14 -3.60 5.93
CA ASN A 363 -14.88 -2.31 5.31
C ASN A 363 -13.66 -1.65 5.94
N ILE A 364 -12.85 -0.96 5.12
CA ILE A 364 -11.76 -0.12 5.60
C ILE A 364 -12.37 1.12 6.21
N ASP A 365 -12.23 1.21 7.53
CA ASP A 365 -12.82 2.28 8.31
C ASP A 365 -11.84 3.43 8.61
N GLY A 366 -10.77 3.54 7.81
CA GLY A 366 -9.71 4.53 8.00
C GLY A 366 -9.67 5.64 6.97
N TYR A 367 -10.66 5.70 6.09
CA TYR A 367 -10.85 6.81 5.18
C TYR A 367 -12.18 7.47 5.51
N THR A 368 -12.13 8.79 5.74
CA THR A 368 -13.08 9.71 5.12
C THR A 368 -13.54 9.10 3.82
N SER A 369 -14.78 8.67 3.79
CA SER A 369 -15.33 7.51 3.10
C SER A 369 -15.16 7.37 1.57
N ALA A 370 -14.23 8.07 0.94
CA ALA A 370 -13.92 8.11 -0.49
C ALA A 370 -13.47 6.81 -1.17
N SER A 371 -13.58 5.63 -0.55
CA SER A 371 -13.49 4.37 -1.30
C SER A 371 -14.83 4.14 -2.02
N THR A 372 -14.87 4.54 -3.29
CA THR A 372 -16.06 4.76 -4.13
C THR A 372 -16.80 3.50 -4.62
N SER A 373 -16.58 2.37 -3.97
CA SER A 373 -17.37 1.16 -4.14
C SER A 373 -17.00 0.25 -2.97
N LEU A 374 -17.95 -0.55 -2.46
CA LEU A 374 -17.54 -1.80 -1.83
C LEU A 374 -16.61 -2.45 -2.86
N PRO A 375 -15.30 -2.59 -2.60
CA PRO A 375 -14.47 -3.29 -3.55
C PRO A 375 -15.16 -4.64 -3.74
N VAL A 376 -15.47 -5.00 -4.98
CA VAL A 376 -15.80 -6.39 -5.28
C VAL A 376 -14.48 -7.12 -5.04
N ILE A 377 -14.31 -7.55 -3.79
CA ILE A 377 -13.20 -8.36 -3.31
C ILE A 377 -13.42 -9.74 -3.96
N ASN A 378 -12.95 -9.88 -5.20
CA ASN A 378 -12.80 -11.17 -5.88
C ASN A 378 -11.67 -11.93 -5.21
N VAL A 379 -11.87 -13.04 -4.48
CA VAL A 379 -10.79 -13.87 -3.87
C VAL A 379 -9.43 -13.67 -4.57
N PRO A 380 -8.35 -13.25 -3.88
CA PRO A 380 -7.05 -13.07 -4.51
C PRO A 380 -6.70 -14.29 -5.37
N THR A 381 -6.68 -14.12 -6.69
CA THR A 381 -6.30 -15.19 -7.60
C THR A 381 -4.79 -15.18 -7.64
N VAL A 382 -4.26 -16.30 -7.21
CA VAL A 382 -2.86 -16.43 -6.86
C VAL A 382 -2.07 -16.83 -8.11
N ILE A 383 -1.16 -15.98 -8.59
CA ILE A 383 -0.56 -16.12 -9.93
C ILE A 383 0.94 -16.44 -9.82
N PRO A 384 1.45 -17.42 -10.62
CA PRO A 384 2.87 -17.75 -10.61
C PRO A 384 3.71 -16.57 -11.12
N PRO A 385 4.91 -16.38 -10.56
CA PRO A 385 5.58 -15.08 -10.59
C PRO A 385 6.26 -14.75 -11.92
N ILE A 386 6.57 -15.74 -12.77
CA ILE A 386 7.47 -15.51 -13.92
C ILE A 386 7.05 -16.36 -15.11
N PHE A 387 6.46 -15.72 -16.13
CA PHE A 387 6.45 -16.29 -17.48
C PHE A 387 6.75 -15.28 -18.61
N ASP A 388 6.62 -13.95 -18.42
CA ASP A 388 7.03 -12.92 -19.40
C ASP A 388 7.43 -11.60 -18.69
N SER A 389 8.73 -11.25 -18.65
CA SER A 389 9.27 -10.02 -18.02
C SER A 389 9.64 -8.98 -19.08
N GLU A 390 9.42 -7.67 -18.83
CA GLU A 390 9.75 -6.59 -19.78
C GLU A 390 11.27 -6.42 -19.95
N ALA A 391 12.01 -6.63 -18.87
CA ALA A 391 13.48 -6.72 -18.87
C ALA A 391 13.95 -7.80 -17.90
N SER A 392 15.13 -8.38 -18.14
CA SER A 392 15.72 -9.41 -17.27
C SER A 392 17.24 -9.31 -17.22
N CYS A 393 17.81 -9.63 -16.06
CA CYS A 393 19.23 -9.82 -15.84
C CYS A 393 19.42 -11.12 -15.07
N TYR A 394 19.85 -12.18 -15.77
CA TYR A 394 19.94 -13.52 -15.18
C TYR A 394 21.24 -13.70 -14.40
N ASN A 395 21.14 -13.97 -13.10
CA ASN A 395 22.27 -14.36 -12.26
C ASN A 395 21.79 -14.97 -10.93
N ASP A 396 22.18 -16.21 -10.69
CA ASP A 396 21.79 -16.94 -9.49
C ASP A 396 22.42 -16.36 -8.20
N ALA A 397 23.58 -15.69 -8.31
CA ALA A 397 24.37 -15.22 -7.17
C ALA A 397 23.97 -13.84 -6.63
N MET A 398 22.84 -13.29 -7.09
CA MET A 398 22.32 -12.02 -6.57
C MET A 398 21.68 -12.21 -5.18
N VAL A 399 22.05 -11.37 -4.23
CA VAL A 399 21.67 -11.50 -2.81
C VAL A 399 20.55 -10.55 -2.43
N THR A 400 20.70 -9.26 -2.75
CA THR A 400 19.77 -8.21 -2.35
C THR A 400 19.80 -7.05 -3.35
N MET A 401 18.77 -6.19 -3.30
CA MET A 401 18.65 -5.04 -4.21
C MET A 401 18.02 -3.82 -3.54
N ALA A 402 18.30 -2.63 -4.10
CA ALA A 402 17.65 -1.37 -3.78
C ALA A 402 17.42 -0.52 -5.03
N SER A 403 16.27 0.14 -5.13
CA SER A 403 15.90 1.03 -6.23
C SER A 403 15.92 2.50 -5.81
N SER A 404 16.20 3.38 -6.78
CA SER A 404 15.96 4.82 -6.62
C SER A 404 14.45 5.06 -6.63
N ILE A 405 14.01 6.18 -6.04
CA ILE A 405 12.58 6.52 -5.98
C ILE A 405 12.00 6.72 -7.39
N ASP A 406 12.77 7.32 -8.29
CA ASP A 406 12.38 7.47 -9.70
C ASP A 406 12.54 6.18 -10.53
N SER A 407 13.02 5.10 -9.90
CA SER A 407 13.25 3.78 -10.48
C SER A 407 14.15 3.75 -11.71
N LYS A 408 14.92 4.82 -11.96
CA LYS A 408 15.88 4.84 -13.08
C LYS A 408 17.12 4.02 -12.77
N LEU A 409 17.42 3.79 -11.49
CA LEU A 409 18.61 3.09 -11.04
C LEU A 409 18.25 2.00 -10.05
N LEU A 410 18.91 0.87 -10.22
CA LEU A 410 18.89 -0.24 -9.27
C LEU A 410 20.33 -0.57 -8.86
N ALA A 411 20.54 -0.77 -7.57
CA ALA A 411 21.77 -1.35 -7.05
C ALA A 411 21.49 -2.81 -6.66
N VAL A 412 22.41 -3.71 -7.01
CA VAL A 412 22.32 -5.13 -6.72
C VAL A 412 23.62 -5.60 -6.08
N VAL A 413 23.50 -6.51 -5.11
CA VAL A 413 24.64 -7.17 -4.47
C VAL A 413 24.79 -8.56 -5.07
N LEU A 414 25.99 -8.87 -5.54
CA LEU A 414 26.39 -10.17 -6.05
C LEU A 414 27.36 -10.84 -5.07
N ASP A 415 27.13 -12.11 -4.76
CA ASP A 415 28.11 -12.96 -4.08
C ASP A 415 29.05 -13.59 -5.12
N ASP A 416 30.34 -13.27 -5.06
CA ASP A 416 31.36 -13.81 -5.98
C ASP A 416 32.05 -15.09 -5.45
N GLY A 417 31.64 -15.57 -4.26
CA GLY A 417 32.24 -16.70 -3.53
C GLY A 417 33.48 -16.32 -2.71
N LEU A 418 34.01 -15.11 -2.85
CA LEU A 418 35.09 -14.52 -2.04
C LEU A 418 34.62 -13.32 -1.21
N GLY A 419 33.42 -12.83 -1.48
CA GLY A 419 32.78 -11.71 -0.80
C GLY A 419 31.69 -11.09 -1.68
N HIS A 420 31.23 -9.91 -1.28
CA HIS A 420 30.15 -9.23 -1.99
C HIS A 420 30.69 -8.14 -2.92
N ILE A 421 30.08 -8.00 -4.10
CA ILE A 421 30.31 -6.89 -5.02
C ILE A 421 28.98 -6.21 -5.31
N ILE A 422 28.96 -4.87 -5.22
CA ILE A 422 27.79 -4.07 -5.53
C ILE A 422 27.91 -3.58 -6.97
N TYR A 423 26.85 -3.78 -7.76
CA TYR A 423 26.73 -3.30 -9.13
C TYR A 423 25.54 -2.34 -9.28
N ARG A 424 25.61 -1.51 -10.31
CA ARG A 424 24.56 -0.57 -10.70
C ARG A 424 23.95 -1.00 -12.03
N LEU A 425 22.64 -1.14 -12.05
CA LEU A 425 21.85 -1.46 -13.23
C LEU A 425 20.93 -0.29 -13.58
N SER A 426 20.64 -0.14 -14.88
CA SER A 426 19.56 0.70 -15.38
C SER A 426 18.22 0.10 -14.93
N GLY A 427 17.33 0.90 -14.35
CA GLY A 427 16.03 0.41 -13.92
C GLY A 427 15.07 0.09 -15.07
N GLU A 428 15.23 0.70 -16.25
CA GLU A 428 14.37 0.43 -17.42
C GLU A 428 14.75 -0.88 -18.13
N SER A 429 16.06 -1.11 -18.34
CA SER A 429 16.55 -2.22 -19.16
C SER A 429 17.23 -3.32 -18.36
N LEU A 430 17.44 -3.13 -17.06
CA LEU A 430 18.27 -3.97 -16.18
C LEU A 430 19.70 -4.16 -16.69
N ALA A 431 20.16 -3.30 -17.59
CA ALA A 431 21.51 -3.35 -18.14
C ALA A 431 22.54 -2.74 -17.17
N LEU A 432 23.73 -3.34 -17.11
CA LEU A 432 24.86 -2.85 -16.33
C LEU A 432 25.29 -1.44 -16.77
N ALA A 433 25.50 -0.53 -15.82
CA ALA A 433 25.87 0.85 -16.11
C ALA A 433 26.78 1.50 -15.04
N PRO A 434 28.04 1.85 -15.36
CA PRO A 434 29.05 1.21 -16.24
C PRO A 434 29.74 -0.01 -15.58
N ASP A 435 30.62 -0.73 -16.30
CA ASP A 435 31.21 -2.06 -15.96
C ASP A 435 32.01 -2.22 -14.64
N PHE A 436 32.12 -1.19 -13.80
CA PHE A 436 32.87 -1.27 -12.54
C PHE A 436 31.93 -1.44 -11.34
N GLY A 437 32.07 -2.54 -10.61
CA GLY A 437 31.41 -2.76 -9.32
C GLY A 437 32.24 -2.24 -8.14
N TYR A 438 31.58 -2.01 -7.01
CA TYR A 438 32.25 -1.73 -5.74
C TYR A 438 32.45 -3.04 -4.97
N ARG A 439 33.70 -3.47 -4.79
CA ARG A 439 34.02 -4.65 -3.98
C ARG A 439 33.93 -4.30 -2.50
N VAL A 440 33.01 -4.95 -1.81
CA VAL A 440 32.87 -4.86 -0.36
C VAL A 440 34.13 -5.50 0.27
N PRO A 441 34.66 -4.96 1.38
CA PRO A 441 35.79 -5.60 2.07
C PRO A 441 35.52 -7.08 2.38
N ASP A 442 36.57 -7.90 2.28
CA ASP A 442 36.47 -9.35 2.47
C ASP A 442 35.79 -9.72 3.80
N PHE A 443 35.04 -10.83 3.80
CA PHE A 443 34.28 -11.36 4.95
C PHE A 443 33.10 -10.51 5.43
N ILE A 444 32.72 -9.46 4.70
CA ILE A 444 31.51 -8.70 4.97
C ILE A 444 30.40 -9.17 4.03
N GLU A 445 29.40 -9.81 4.62
CA GLU A 445 28.18 -10.21 3.94
C GLU A 445 27.11 -9.13 4.16
N LEU A 446 26.54 -8.65 3.05
CA LEU A 446 25.49 -7.64 3.03
C LEU A 446 24.15 -8.29 2.68
N ASP A 447 23.18 -8.16 3.58
CA ASP A 447 21.76 -8.50 3.37
C ASP A 447 20.92 -7.24 3.05
N HIS A 448 21.44 -6.07 3.41
CA HIS A 448 20.79 -4.77 3.28
C HIS A 448 21.71 -3.72 2.63
N ILE A 449 21.15 -2.99 1.66
CA ILE A 449 21.73 -1.77 1.09
C ILE A 449 20.64 -0.71 0.94
N ALA A 450 21.02 0.56 1.01
CA ALA A 450 20.12 1.69 0.78
C ALA A 450 20.62 2.55 -0.38
N LEU A 451 19.72 2.94 -1.27
CA LEU A 451 20.00 3.83 -2.40
C LEU A 451 19.32 5.19 -2.16
N SER A 452 19.99 6.28 -2.51
CA SER A 452 19.43 7.63 -2.35
C SER A 452 18.23 7.84 -3.28
N PRO A 453 17.33 8.78 -2.97
CA PRO A 453 16.16 9.08 -3.80
C PRO A 453 16.47 9.28 -5.28
N ASN A 454 17.57 10.00 -5.56
CA ASN A 454 18.06 10.29 -6.90
C ASN A 454 19.02 9.22 -7.47
N GLY A 455 19.34 8.18 -6.70
CA GLY A 455 20.21 7.09 -7.08
C GLY A 455 21.70 7.43 -7.20
N GLU A 456 22.16 8.62 -6.79
CA GLU A 456 23.56 9.06 -6.87
C GLU A 456 24.43 8.52 -5.72
N LEU A 457 23.83 8.11 -4.61
CA LEU A 457 24.54 7.67 -3.40
C LEU A 457 23.98 6.33 -2.94
N LEU A 458 24.86 5.45 -2.48
CA LEU A 458 24.49 4.18 -1.86
C LEU A 458 25.11 4.09 -0.47
N ALA A 459 24.37 3.57 0.50
CA ALA A 459 24.81 3.38 1.86
C ALA A 459 24.62 1.92 2.30
N TYR A 460 25.54 1.41 3.11
CA TYR A 460 25.41 0.11 3.75
C TYR A 460 26.11 0.11 5.12
N THR A 461 25.66 -0.76 6.01
CA THR A 461 26.28 -1.00 7.32
C THR A 461 26.99 -2.35 7.34
N GLU A 462 28.19 -2.39 7.92
CA GLU A 462 28.94 -3.62 8.15
C GLU A 462 28.37 -4.35 9.39
N PRO A 463 27.80 -5.56 9.29
CA PRO A 463 27.04 -6.19 10.39
C PRO A 463 27.81 -6.35 11.71
N GLU A 464 29.09 -6.77 11.62
CA GLU A 464 29.91 -7.04 12.80
C GLU A 464 30.49 -5.76 13.44
N SER A 465 30.98 -4.83 12.60
CA SER A 465 31.69 -3.64 13.06
C SER A 465 30.77 -2.46 13.36
N GLY A 466 29.55 -2.45 12.79
CA GLY A 466 28.61 -1.34 12.84
C GLY A 466 29.05 -0.12 12.03
N LYS A 467 30.07 -0.24 11.18
CA LYS A 467 30.58 0.85 10.36
C LYS A 467 29.64 1.12 9.19
N LEU A 468 29.26 2.38 9.03
CA LEU A 468 28.47 2.87 7.91
C LEU A 468 29.42 3.30 6.78
N SER A 469 29.14 2.88 5.55
CA SER A 469 29.89 3.28 4.35
C SER A 469 28.98 3.95 3.34
N LEU A 470 29.47 5.01 2.70
CA LEU A 470 28.78 5.78 1.67
C LEU A 470 29.55 5.68 0.35
N ILE A 471 28.87 5.26 -0.71
CA ILE A 471 29.40 5.01 -2.05
C ILE A 471 28.79 6.02 -3.04
N ASP A 472 29.60 6.56 -3.94
CA ASP A 472 29.14 7.27 -5.13
C ASP A 472 28.78 6.25 -6.21
N THR A 473 27.53 6.24 -6.65
CA THR A 473 27.02 5.22 -7.59
C THR A 473 27.44 5.49 -9.03
N ASN A 474 27.88 6.71 -9.36
CA ASN A 474 28.31 7.05 -10.71
C ASN A 474 29.69 6.47 -11.03
N ASN A 475 30.55 6.36 -10.03
CA ASN A 475 31.91 5.83 -10.16
C ASN A 475 32.16 4.55 -9.33
N MET A 476 31.16 4.10 -8.55
CA MET A 476 31.22 2.97 -7.63
C MET A 476 32.42 3.02 -6.68
N LYS A 477 32.68 4.19 -6.07
CA LYS A 477 33.77 4.40 -5.10
C LYS A 477 33.26 4.80 -3.74
N LEU A 478 34.00 4.36 -2.71
CA LEU A 478 33.82 4.83 -1.34
C LEU A 478 34.08 6.34 -1.26
N LEU A 479 33.07 7.08 -0.81
CA LEU A 479 33.16 8.51 -0.51
C LEU A 479 33.56 8.73 0.95
N ALA A 480 32.88 8.05 1.86
CA ALA A 480 33.08 8.21 3.29
C ALA A 480 32.71 6.95 4.06
N SER A 481 33.25 6.86 5.26
CA SER A 481 32.78 5.92 6.27
C SER A 481 32.55 6.65 7.59
N TYR A 482 31.64 6.12 8.39
CA TYR A 482 31.31 6.62 9.70
C TYR A 482 31.27 5.48 10.71
N GLN A 483 31.99 5.66 11.82
CA GLN A 483 31.91 4.83 12.99
C GLN A 483 32.16 5.73 14.19
N TYR A 484 31.16 5.88 15.05
CA TYR A 484 31.25 6.72 16.24
C TYR A 484 31.27 5.85 17.49
N GLY A 485 32.36 5.91 18.25
CA GLY A 485 32.53 5.08 19.45
C GLY A 485 32.35 3.58 19.16
N ASN A 486 31.64 2.89 20.04
CA ASN A 486 31.30 1.46 19.91
C ASN A 486 29.87 1.25 19.36
N GLN A 487 29.35 2.19 18.54
CA GLN A 487 28.02 2.04 17.95
C GLN A 487 27.98 0.83 17.01
N LYS A 488 26.96 -0.01 17.18
CA LYS A 488 26.68 -1.15 16.29
C LYS A 488 25.48 -0.80 15.41
N LEU A 489 25.74 -0.02 14.35
CA LEU A 489 24.70 0.29 13.36
C LEU A 489 24.36 -0.99 12.60
N SER A 490 23.06 -1.33 12.52
CA SER A 490 22.63 -2.61 11.94
C SER A 490 21.90 -2.47 10.62
N GLN A 491 21.12 -1.41 10.44
CA GLN A 491 20.40 -1.11 9.19
C GLN A 491 20.48 0.39 8.95
N VAL A 492 20.45 0.78 7.67
CA VAL A 492 20.51 2.18 7.24
C VAL A 492 19.52 2.44 6.13
N HIS A 493 18.79 3.56 6.16
CA HIS A 493 17.92 4.01 5.09
C HIS A 493 18.18 5.49 4.81
N PHE A 494 17.94 5.96 3.59
CA PHE A 494 17.88 7.40 3.33
C PHE A 494 16.60 7.98 3.92
N SER A 495 16.72 9.02 4.75
CA SER A 495 15.62 9.80 5.30
C SER A 495 15.42 11.15 4.59
N GLY A 496 16.28 11.44 3.61
CA GLY A 496 16.24 12.56 2.68
C GLY A 496 17.40 12.44 1.67
N ASP A 497 17.51 13.36 0.71
CA ASP A 497 18.55 13.29 -0.35
C ASP A 497 19.98 13.27 0.19
N LYS A 498 20.21 13.94 1.34
CA LYS A 498 21.51 14.09 1.99
C LYS A 498 21.47 13.73 3.46
N GLN A 499 20.58 12.82 3.84
CA GLN A 499 20.45 12.37 5.21
C GLN A 499 20.13 10.88 5.28
N LEU A 500 20.80 10.20 6.19
CA LEU A 500 20.62 8.79 6.50
C LEU A 500 20.00 8.65 7.89
N ALA A 501 19.09 7.71 8.03
CA ALA A 501 18.63 7.16 9.29
C ALA A 501 19.27 5.79 9.50
N ALA A 502 19.83 5.52 10.67
CA ALA A 502 20.43 4.24 11.00
C ALA A 502 20.07 3.80 12.42
N ILE A 503 19.70 2.53 12.59
CA ILE A 503 19.38 1.97 13.91
C ILE A 503 20.63 1.41 14.57
N ASN A 504 20.74 1.63 15.88
CA ASN A 504 21.75 1.06 16.75
C ASN A 504 21.08 0.13 17.76
N ILE A 505 21.19 -1.17 17.50
CA ILE A 505 20.52 -2.20 18.31
C ILE A 505 21.08 -2.25 19.73
N ALA A 506 22.41 -2.08 19.88
CA ALA A 506 23.06 -2.16 21.18
C ALA A 506 22.70 -1.02 22.13
N GLN A 507 22.39 0.17 21.58
CA GLN A 507 22.07 1.36 22.37
C GLN A 507 20.58 1.74 22.36
N GLN A 508 19.74 1.03 21.60
CA GLN A 508 18.32 1.35 21.42
C GLN A 508 18.12 2.77 20.86
N GLU A 509 18.93 3.14 19.86
CA GLU A 509 18.94 4.49 19.30
C GLU A 509 18.65 4.48 17.80
N LEU A 510 18.01 5.56 17.34
CA LEU A 510 17.94 5.95 15.92
C LEU A 510 18.85 7.15 15.69
N SER A 511 19.87 6.99 14.85
CA SER A 511 20.81 8.04 14.48
C SER A 511 20.46 8.63 13.11
N PHE A 512 20.34 9.95 13.04
CA PHE A 512 20.27 10.73 11.81
C PHE A 512 21.64 11.31 11.49
N ILE A 513 22.15 10.97 10.31
CA ILE A 513 23.50 11.28 9.85
C ILE A 513 23.39 12.08 8.56
N ASP A 514 23.87 13.33 8.58
CA ASP A 514 23.86 14.21 7.42
C ASP A 514 25.07 13.94 6.52
N ILE A 515 24.86 14.15 5.22
CA ILE A 515 25.89 14.06 4.18
C ILE A 515 26.28 15.48 3.77
N VAL A 516 27.42 15.96 4.25
CA VAL A 516 27.93 17.31 4.00
C VAL A 516 29.30 17.20 3.35
N ASP A 517 29.45 17.71 2.13
CA ASP A 517 30.70 17.67 1.35
C ASP A 517 31.34 16.27 1.31
N ASN A 518 30.51 15.25 1.01
CA ASN A 518 30.88 13.83 0.99
C ASN A 518 31.42 13.31 2.33
N LYS A 519 31.06 13.93 3.45
CA LYS A 519 31.35 13.44 4.81
C LYS A 519 30.05 13.10 5.52
N LEU A 520 30.12 12.08 6.35
CA LEU A 520 29.04 11.64 7.23
C LEU A 520 29.19 12.31 8.60
N ILE A 521 28.18 13.08 9.00
CA ILE A 521 28.18 13.85 10.24
C ILE A 521 26.93 13.47 11.04
N LEU A 522 27.11 13.01 12.28
CA LEU A 522 25.97 12.77 13.17
C LEU A 522 25.26 14.10 13.45
N ASN A 523 24.01 14.20 13.01
CA ASN A 523 23.14 15.35 13.30
C ASN A 523 22.43 15.14 14.63
N LYS A 524 21.72 14.01 14.75
CA LYS A 524 20.88 13.70 15.91
C LYS A 524 20.92 12.22 16.24
N SER A 525 20.98 11.88 17.52
CA SER A 525 20.59 10.54 18.00
C SER A 525 19.34 10.66 18.85
N LEU A 526 18.39 9.76 18.64
CA LEU A 526 17.13 9.67 19.36
C LEU A 526 17.10 8.34 20.11
N VAL A 527 16.89 8.40 21.42
CA VAL A 527 16.61 7.20 22.22
C VAL A 527 15.21 6.73 21.86
N LEU A 528 15.09 5.47 21.46
CA LEU A 528 13.82 4.86 21.12
C LEU A 528 13.16 4.29 22.38
N PRO A 529 11.81 4.28 22.43
CA PRO A 529 11.08 3.69 23.55
C PRO A 529 11.23 2.17 23.63
N TYR A 530 11.57 1.52 22.52
CA TYR A 530 11.72 0.07 22.40
C TYR A 530 12.99 -0.29 21.61
N PRO A 531 13.62 -1.46 21.86
CA PRO A 531 14.81 -1.90 21.13
C PRO A 531 14.52 -2.09 19.64
N PRO A 532 15.24 -1.45 18.72
CA PRO A 532 14.94 -1.52 17.29
C PRO A 532 15.44 -2.83 16.67
N SER A 533 14.68 -3.39 15.72
CA SER A 533 15.13 -4.49 14.85
C SER A 533 14.85 -4.25 13.37
N ILE A 534 13.85 -3.43 13.03
CA ILE A 534 13.46 -3.13 11.65
C ILE A 534 13.43 -1.62 11.44
N LEU A 535 14.03 -1.16 10.35
CA LEU A 535 14.04 0.24 9.92
C LEU A 535 13.40 0.38 8.54
N SER A 536 12.57 1.39 8.37
CA SER A 536 12.16 1.86 7.05
C SER A 536 12.03 3.38 7.03
N SER A 537 12.31 4.02 5.91
CA SER A 537 12.21 5.48 5.77
C SER A 537 11.67 5.85 4.41
N ASN A 538 10.88 6.92 4.41
CA ASN A 538 10.41 7.60 3.23
C ASN A 538 11.10 8.96 3.16
N ALA A 539 12.09 9.04 2.27
CA ALA A 539 12.94 10.21 2.11
C ALA A 539 12.20 11.45 1.57
N ILE A 540 11.10 11.26 0.84
CA ILE A 540 10.28 12.37 0.32
C ILE A 540 9.55 13.03 1.49
N THR A 541 8.89 12.21 2.31
CA THR A 541 7.97 12.67 3.35
C THR A 541 8.69 12.96 4.67
N LYS A 542 10.00 12.66 4.73
CA LYS A 542 10.85 12.82 5.91
C LYS A 542 10.28 12.07 7.11
N MET A 543 9.72 10.90 6.83
CA MET A 543 9.18 10.02 7.85
C MET A 543 10.01 8.75 7.92
N THR A 544 10.37 8.38 9.14
CA THR A 544 11.12 7.17 9.44
C THR A 544 10.31 6.35 10.43
N VAL A 545 10.17 5.07 10.15
CA VAL A 545 9.55 4.12 11.05
C VAL A 545 10.60 3.13 11.54
N VAL A 546 10.61 2.90 12.84
CA VAL A 546 11.45 1.91 13.49
C VAL A 546 10.55 0.96 14.25
N ALA A 547 10.75 -0.34 14.09
CA ALA A 547 9.94 -1.33 14.77
C ALA A 547 10.80 -2.38 15.47
N ASN A 548 10.19 -3.02 16.46
CA ASN A 548 10.63 -4.29 16.99
C ASN A 548 9.58 -5.37 16.69
N ASP A 549 9.62 -6.50 17.37
CA ASP A 549 8.63 -7.58 17.20
C ASP A 549 7.19 -7.19 17.53
N LYS A 550 6.95 -6.15 18.34
CA LYS A 550 5.60 -5.80 18.86
C LYS A 550 5.27 -4.31 18.90
N ASN A 551 6.22 -3.45 18.56
CA ASN A 551 6.10 -2.03 18.78
C ASN A 551 6.65 -1.27 17.59
N ILE A 552 6.00 -0.16 17.30
CA ILE A 552 6.38 0.77 16.24
C ILE A 552 6.71 2.12 16.87
N SER A 553 7.80 2.73 16.41
CA SER A 553 8.17 4.10 16.70
C SER A 553 8.19 4.87 15.40
N LEU A 554 7.24 5.79 15.24
CA LEU A 554 7.22 6.72 14.12
C LEU A 554 8.02 7.96 14.46
N VAL A 555 8.94 8.34 13.58
CA VAL A 555 9.74 9.55 13.70
C VAL A 555 9.41 10.47 12.53
N LYS A 556 8.75 11.59 12.84
CA LYS A 556 8.57 12.70 11.90
C LYS A 556 9.67 13.71 12.15
N HIS A 557 10.32 14.18 11.09
CA HIS A 557 11.30 15.25 11.23
C HIS A 557 11.09 16.36 10.21
N LYS A 558 11.20 17.60 10.69
CA LYS A 558 11.13 18.80 9.87
C LYS A 558 12.30 19.69 10.30
N ASN A 559 13.25 19.89 9.39
CA ASN A 559 14.53 20.54 9.70
C ASN A 559 15.26 19.78 10.83
N ASN A 560 15.60 20.46 11.92
CA ASN A 560 16.30 19.87 13.08
C ASN A 560 15.34 19.45 14.22
N ASP A 561 14.03 19.55 14.01
CA ASP A 561 13.03 19.12 14.98
C ASP A 561 12.59 17.70 14.66
N PHE A 562 12.69 16.82 15.67
CA PHE A 562 12.36 15.40 15.58
C PHE A 562 11.29 15.06 16.62
N THR A 563 10.20 14.48 16.16
CA THR A 563 9.11 14.01 17.03
C THR A 563 9.03 12.50 16.94
N VAL A 564 9.22 11.83 18.08
CA VAL A 564 9.06 10.38 18.21
C VAL A 564 7.67 10.09 18.77
N LYS A 565 6.87 9.32 18.03
CA LYS A 565 5.57 8.80 18.48
C LYS A 565 5.68 7.29 18.61
N ALA A 566 5.61 6.81 19.85
CA ALA A 566 5.48 5.39 20.15
C ALA A 566 4.06 4.94 19.79
N ILE A 567 3.96 3.82 19.10
CA ILE A 567 2.70 3.17 18.74
C ILE A 567 2.84 1.70 19.14
N LEU A 568 1.94 1.25 20.01
CA LEU A 568 1.80 -0.16 20.31
C LEU A 568 1.05 -0.79 19.15
N THR A 569 1.57 -1.89 18.59
CA THR A 569 0.78 -2.69 17.67
C THR A 569 0.07 -3.70 18.54
N ASP A 570 -1.23 -3.49 18.77
CA ASP A 570 -2.05 -4.24 19.74
C ASP A 570 -2.32 -5.70 19.32
N PHE A 571 -1.36 -6.35 18.65
CA PHE A 571 -1.41 -7.73 18.19
C PHE A 571 -0.40 -8.57 18.98
N ASP A 572 -0.81 -9.77 19.43
CA ASP A 572 0.12 -10.78 19.96
C ASP A 572 1.03 -11.38 18.87
N ASN A 573 0.84 -10.95 17.62
CA ASN A 573 1.57 -11.34 16.43
C ASN A 573 2.89 -10.54 16.28
N THR A 574 3.91 -11.18 15.72
CA THR A 574 5.20 -10.55 15.44
C THR A 574 5.13 -9.65 14.22
N ILE A 575 5.66 -8.44 14.34
CA ILE A 575 5.91 -7.54 13.21
C ILE A 575 7.07 -8.10 12.39
N GLU A 576 6.83 -8.42 11.13
CA GLU A 576 7.85 -8.99 10.24
C GLU A 576 8.45 -7.94 9.32
N GLN A 577 7.64 -7.01 8.79
CA GLN A 577 8.07 -5.97 7.86
C GLN A 577 7.32 -4.67 8.12
N VAL A 578 7.99 -3.53 7.89
CA VAL A 578 7.39 -2.19 8.01
C VAL A 578 7.78 -1.30 6.84
N ALA A 579 6.86 -0.41 6.46
CA ALA A 579 7.08 0.68 5.53
C ALA A 579 6.26 1.91 5.95
N VAL A 580 6.62 3.07 5.40
CA VAL A 580 6.02 4.35 5.77
C VAL A 580 5.72 5.19 4.54
N LEU A 581 4.52 5.78 4.49
CA LEU A 581 4.05 6.71 3.45
C LEU A 581 4.21 8.15 3.92
N SER A 582 3.46 9.10 3.37
CA SER A 582 3.37 10.49 3.87
C SER A 582 2.42 10.62 5.05
N ASP A 583 1.49 9.68 5.15
CA ASP A 583 0.36 9.74 6.06
C ASP A 583 0.21 8.48 6.90
N LYS A 584 0.83 7.36 6.52
CA LYS A 584 0.60 6.04 7.12
C LYS A 584 1.87 5.26 7.39
N VAL A 585 1.80 4.37 8.37
CA VAL A 585 2.71 3.23 8.50
C VAL A 585 1.98 1.99 8.04
N VAL A 586 2.62 1.20 7.18
CA VAL A 586 2.12 -0.11 6.73
C VAL A 586 3.05 -1.18 7.29
N TYR A 587 2.50 -2.23 7.88
CA TYR A 587 3.30 -3.28 8.47
C TYR A 587 2.61 -4.63 8.38
N THR A 588 3.39 -5.69 8.32
CA THR A 588 2.88 -7.06 8.30
C THR A 588 3.03 -7.68 9.68
N THR A 589 2.03 -8.48 10.09
CA THR A 589 2.07 -9.23 11.35
C THR A 589 1.78 -10.70 11.12
N GLY A 590 2.45 -11.58 11.86
CA GLY A 590 2.28 -13.04 11.79
C GLY A 590 2.37 -13.75 13.13
N ASP A 591 2.04 -15.03 13.13
CA ASP A 591 2.33 -15.88 14.27
C ASP A 591 3.77 -16.39 14.17
N THR A 592 4.59 -16.06 15.17
CA THR A 592 5.97 -16.53 15.33
C THR A 592 6.12 -18.05 15.17
N TYR A 593 5.10 -18.84 15.55
CA TYR A 593 5.16 -20.30 15.50
C TYR A 593 4.84 -20.89 14.12
N LEU A 594 4.19 -20.13 13.23
CA LEU A 594 3.74 -20.58 11.91
C LEU A 594 4.57 -19.99 10.76
N PHE A 595 5.74 -19.41 11.07
CA PHE A 595 6.75 -18.95 10.12
C PHE A 595 6.20 -18.07 8.98
N GLY A 596 5.48 -17.01 9.32
CA GLY A 596 5.15 -15.97 8.34
C GLY A 596 3.98 -15.08 8.73
N ALA A 597 4.02 -13.85 8.22
CA ALA A 597 2.94 -12.90 8.38
C ALA A 597 1.71 -13.28 7.53
N ASP A 598 0.51 -13.02 8.03
CA ASP A 598 -0.78 -13.31 7.35
C ASP A 598 -1.71 -12.09 7.32
N THR A 599 -1.33 -11.02 8.01
CA THR A 599 -2.11 -9.80 8.14
C THR A 599 -1.27 -8.57 7.74
N ILE A 600 -1.84 -7.68 6.93
CA ILE A 600 -1.29 -6.36 6.64
C ILE A 600 -2.05 -5.33 7.44
N ASN A 601 -1.33 -4.50 8.17
CA ASN A 601 -1.88 -3.49 9.04
C ASN A 601 -1.46 -2.10 8.58
N TYR A 602 -2.31 -1.14 8.87
CA TYR A 602 -2.15 0.28 8.56
C TYR A 602 -2.34 1.09 9.81
N LEU A 603 -1.47 2.05 10.04
CA LEU A 603 -1.62 3.08 11.07
C LEU A 603 -1.59 4.44 10.39
N SER A 604 -2.73 5.12 10.34
CA SER A 604 -2.79 6.50 9.90
C SER A 604 -2.15 7.40 10.95
N THR A 605 -1.25 8.24 10.47
CA THR A 605 -0.44 9.20 11.22
C THR A 605 -0.83 10.63 10.91
N ASN A 606 -1.71 10.84 9.92
CA ASN A 606 -2.30 12.13 9.63
C ASN A 606 -3.31 12.49 10.71
N SER A 607 -3.40 13.79 10.98
CA SER A 607 -4.50 14.34 11.76
C SER A 607 -5.82 13.93 11.11
N ILE A 608 -6.79 13.50 11.92
CA ILE A 608 -8.14 13.32 11.40
C ILE A 608 -8.70 14.71 11.10
N ILE A 609 -9.21 14.89 9.88
CA ILE A 609 -9.91 16.11 9.47
C ILE A 609 -11.41 15.81 9.45
N GLY A 610 -12.20 16.66 10.09
CA GLY A 610 -13.66 16.64 10.02
C GLY A 610 -14.35 17.04 11.32
N SER A 611 -15.67 16.92 11.32
CA SER A 611 -16.49 17.12 12.52
C SER A 611 -16.18 16.08 13.62
N PRO A 612 -16.55 16.31 14.89
CA PRO A 612 -16.44 15.29 15.94
C PRO A 612 -17.08 13.96 15.56
N LEU A 613 -18.21 13.99 14.83
CA LEU A 613 -18.90 12.77 14.39
C LEU A 613 -18.10 11.99 13.35
N SER A 614 -17.46 12.69 12.40
CA SER A 614 -16.56 12.08 11.42
C SER A 614 -15.28 11.54 12.08
N ALA A 615 -14.73 12.29 13.04
CA ALA A 615 -13.58 11.84 13.82
C ALA A 615 -13.89 10.58 14.64
N ALA A 616 -15.04 10.53 15.30
CA ALA A 616 -15.51 9.35 16.03
C ALA A 616 -15.69 8.14 15.12
N GLN A 617 -16.27 8.35 13.93
CA GLN A 617 -16.43 7.30 12.94
C GLN A 617 -15.07 6.70 12.54
N GLN A 618 -14.10 7.55 12.19
CA GLN A 618 -12.77 7.09 11.77
C GLN A 618 -11.95 6.50 12.91
N PHE A 619 -12.12 7.00 14.13
CA PHE A 619 -11.38 6.57 15.30
C PHE A 619 -11.80 5.18 15.80
N LEU A 620 -13.10 4.88 15.83
CA LEU A 620 -13.60 3.60 16.34
C LEU A 620 -13.28 2.45 15.38
N THR A 621 -12.06 1.92 15.40
CA THR A 621 -11.68 0.77 14.55
C THR A 621 -11.84 -0.56 15.28
N ALA A 622 -11.73 -1.68 14.55
CA ALA A 622 -11.70 -3.01 15.16
C ALA A 622 -10.57 -3.13 16.19
N GLY A 623 -9.39 -2.56 15.91
CA GLY A 623 -8.28 -2.50 16.87
C GLY A 623 -8.66 -1.82 18.18
N ILE A 624 -9.31 -0.65 18.12
CA ILE A 624 -9.77 0.05 19.33
C ILE A 624 -10.76 -0.79 20.13
N ILE A 625 -11.66 -1.53 19.48
CA ILE A 625 -12.64 -2.39 20.16
C ILE A 625 -11.99 -3.63 20.76
N MET A 626 -10.93 -4.13 20.12
CA MET A 626 -10.23 -5.35 20.52
C MET A 626 -9.05 -5.07 21.48
N GLU A 627 -8.75 -3.81 21.81
CA GLU A 627 -7.59 -3.37 22.60
C GLU A 627 -7.38 -4.13 23.93
N ASN A 628 -8.46 -4.55 24.59
CA ASN A 628 -8.40 -5.28 25.86
C ASN A 628 -8.42 -6.81 25.70
N ARG A 629 -8.38 -7.33 24.47
CA ARG A 629 -8.35 -8.75 24.17
C ARG A 629 -6.92 -9.27 24.07
N THR A 630 -6.71 -10.49 24.54
CA THR A 630 -5.37 -11.10 24.64
C THR A 630 -5.40 -12.58 24.27
N GLY A 631 -4.24 -13.14 23.94
CA GLY A 631 -4.05 -14.56 23.63
C GLY A 631 -4.21 -14.88 22.15
N VAL A 632 -3.79 -16.09 21.77
CA VAL A 632 -3.81 -16.57 20.37
C VAL A 632 -5.22 -16.46 19.80
N TYR A 633 -5.35 -15.70 18.70
CA TYR A 633 -6.63 -15.36 18.05
C TYR A 633 -7.63 -14.55 18.91
N TYR A 634 -7.16 -13.76 19.88
CA TYR A 634 -8.00 -12.85 20.70
C TYR A 634 -9.14 -13.56 21.44
N ARG A 635 -8.94 -14.82 21.85
CA ARG A 635 -10.01 -15.62 22.50
C ARG A 635 -10.28 -15.24 23.95
N SER A 636 -9.43 -14.42 24.57
CA SER A 636 -9.60 -13.98 25.96
C SER A 636 -9.62 -12.46 26.09
N GLY A 637 -10.06 -11.96 27.25
CA GLY A 637 -10.27 -10.52 27.49
C GLY A 637 -11.65 -9.99 27.06
N ALA A 638 -11.87 -8.71 27.30
CA ALA A 638 -13.12 -8.00 27.04
C ALA A 638 -12.99 -7.08 25.83
N PHE A 639 -14.09 -6.76 25.15
CA PHE A 639 -14.10 -5.66 24.19
C PHE A 639 -14.00 -4.31 24.92
N ASN A 640 -13.31 -3.35 24.33
CA ASN A 640 -13.32 -1.95 24.72
C ASN A 640 -14.53 -1.27 24.06
N LEU A 641 -15.61 -1.09 24.83
CA LEU A 641 -16.88 -0.52 24.36
C LEU A 641 -17.10 0.88 24.94
N PRO A 642 -16.38 1.92 24.46
CA PRO A 642 -16.51 3.27 25.00
C PRO A 642 -17.93 3.82 24.79
N LYS A 643 -18.47 4.51 25.80
CA LYS A 643 -19.77 5.21 25.72
C LYS A 643 -19.63 6.67 25.25
N ASN A 644 -18.43 7.24 25.32
CA ASN A 644 -18.03 8.54 24.79
C ASN A 644 -16.55 8.49 24.38
N LEU A 645 -16.04 9.56 23.75
CA LEU A 645 -14.66 9.64 23.25
C LEU A 645 -13.86 10.83 23.81
N ASP A 646 -14.34 11.44 24.90
CA ASP A 646 -13.69 12.61 25.53
C ASP A 646 -12.24 12.31 25.96
N LYS A 647 -11.96 11.05 26.37
CA LYS A 647 -10.58 10.60 26.71
C LYS A 647 -9.61 10.60 25.53
N TYR A 648 -10.13 10.70 24.31
CA TYR A 648 -9.37 10.75 23.07
C TYR A 648 -9.45 12.14 22.42
N ASP A 649 -9.86 13.17 23.17
CA ASP A 649 -10.05 14.54 22.68
C ASP A 649 -11.14 14.67 21.60
N ILE A 650 -12.08 13.72 21.52
CA ILE A 650 -13.26 13.81 20.63
C ILE A 650 -14.50 14.08 21.49
N GLU A 651 -14.77 15.36 21.72
CA GLU A 651 -15.86 15.81 22.58
C GLU A 651 -17.24 15.77 21.90
N GLY A 652 -18.30 15.68 22.70
CA GLY A 652 -19.68 15.80 22.22
C GLY A 652 -20.22 14.56 21.50
N ILE A 653 -19.57 13.41 21.72
CA ILE A 653 -19.95 12.11 21.14
C ILE A 653 -20.57 11.20 22.20
N THR A 654 -21.69 10.58 21.85
CA THR A 654 -22.33 9.51 22.63
C THR A 654 -22.44 8.26 21.78
N ILE A 655 -22.09 7.10 22.36
CA ILE A 655 -22.10 5.82 21.67
C ILE A 655 -23.01 4.84 22.41
N GLU A 656 -23.96 4.25 21.67
CA GLU A 656 -24.80 3.14 22.13
C GLU A 656 -24.42 1.86 21.40
N TRP A 657 -24.04 0.83 22.15
CA TRP A 657 -23.64 -0.47 21.61
C TRP A 657 -24.81 -1.45 21.55
N SER A 658 -24.83 -2.29 20.52
CA SER A 658 -25.75 -3.42 20.38
C SER A 658 -25.07 -4.59 19.69
N SER A 659 -25.53 -5.82 19.96
CA SER A 659 -25.04 -7.01 19.27
C SER A 659 -26.18 -7.91 18.78
N ASN A 660 -25.90 -8.75 17.78
CA ASN A 660 -26.75 -9.89 17.45
C ASN A 660 -26.54 -11.09 18.40
N ARG A 661 -25.58 -11.00 19.34
CA ARG A 661 -25.22 -12.03 20.32
C ARG A 661 -25.16 -11.46 21.75
N ASN A 662 -26.21 -10.76 22.17
CA ASN A 662 -26.28 -10.12 23.50
C ASN A 662 -26.19 -11.11 24.68
N GLU A 663 -26.38 -12.40 24.45
CA GLU A 663 -26.20 -13.45 25.47
C GLU A 663 -24.73 -13.89 25.62
N GLU A 664 -23.92 -13.65 24.60
CA GLU A 664 -22.51 -14.05 24.52
C GLU A 664 -21.56 -12.84 24.70
N ILE A 665 -22.09 -11.62 24.63
CA ILE A 665 -21.35 -10.36 24.80
C ILE A 665 -22.09 -9.48 25.81
N ASP A 666 -21.47 -9.22 26.95
CA ASP A 666 -21.93 -8.21 27.89
C ASP A 666 -21.54 -6.82 27.36
N LEU A 667 -22.53 -6.03 26.94
CA LEU A 667 -22.32 -4.71 26.35
C LEU A 667 -21.94 -3.61 27.36
N ASP A 668 -22.11 -3.86 28.66
CA ASP A 668 -21.72 -2.90 29.70
C ASP A 668 -20.27 -3.11 30.15
N SER A 669 -19.84 -4.37 30.30
CA SER A 669 -18.46 -4.69 30.69
C SER A 669 -17.54 -4.99 29.51
N GLY A 670 -18.09 -5.25 28.33
CA GLY A 670 -17.37 -5.78 27.17
C GLY A 670 -17.01 -7.25 27.30
N ALA A 671 -17.36 -7.94 28.40
CA ALA A 671 -16.98 -9.32 28.62
C ALA A 671 -17.58 -10.25 27.56
N VAL A 672 -16.78 -11.22 27.12
CA VAL A 672 -17.12 -12.11 26.01
C VAL A 672 -17.12 -13.55 26.48
N SER A 673 -18.15 -14.30 26.12
CA SER A 673 -18.19 -15.74 26.35
C SER A 673 -17.09 -16.46 25.55
N ALA A 674 -16.49 -17.49 26.15
CA ALA A 674 -15.57 -18.38 25.46
C ALA A 674 -16.24 -19.16 24.29
N SER A 675 -17.58 -19.17 24.24
CA SER A 675 -18.37 -19.80 23.20
C SER A 675 -18.84 -18.85 22.10
N LEU A 676 -18.26 -17.64 21.98
CA LEU A 676 -18.68 -16.66 20.98
C LEU A 676 -18.63 -17.28 19.58
N ALA A 677 -19.76 -17.31 18.89
CA ALA A 677 -19.83 -17.88 17.55
C ALA A 677 -19.14 -16.96 16.51
N LYS A 678 -18.48 -17.57 15.52
CA LYS A 678 -17.99 -16.87 14.31
C LYS A 678 -19.14 -16.08 13.66
N GLY A 679 -18.83 -14.90 13.11
CA GLY A 679 -19.82 -14.03 12.45
C GLY A 679 -20.67 -13.21 13.42
N SER A 680 -20.19 -13.00 14.64
CA SER A 680 -20.82 -12.10 15.60
C SER A 680 -20.72 -10.66 15.13
N LEU A 681 -21.80 -9.89 15.30
CA LEU A 681 -21.89 -8.49 14.89
C LEU A 681 -22.05 -7.61 16.11
N LEU A 682 -21.22 -6.58 16.19
CA LEU A 682 -21.29 -5.52 17.18
C LEU A 682 -21.57 -4.21 16.44
N LYS A 683 -22.53 -3.42 16.91
CA LYS A 683 -22.94 -2.17 16.27
C LYS A 683 -22.81 -1.02 17.25
N ALA A 684 -22.10 0.03 16.84
CA ALA A 684 -22.02 1.32 17.52
C ALA A 684 -22.98 2.31 16.85
N THR A 685 -23.99 2.77 17.59
CA THR A 685 -24.80 3.92 17.20
C THR A 685 -24.16 5.17 17.78
N ILE A 686 -23.59 6.02 16.93
CA ILE A 686 -22.80 7.18 17.33
C ILE A 686 -23.65 8.43 17.10
N ARG A 687 -23.86 9.22 18.15
CA ARG A 687 -24.59 10.48 18.12
C ARG A 687 -23.66 11.64 18.43
N GLY A 688 -23.82 12.74 17.71
CA GLY A 688 -23.04 13.96 17.89
C GLY A 688 -23.53 15.07 16.99
N ASN A 689 -22.76 16.15 16.89
CA ASN A 689 -23.06 17.25 15.97
C ASN A 689 -22.25 17.12 14.68
N PHE A 690 -22.91 17.34 13.55
CA PHE A 690 -22.31 17.52 12.24
C PHE A 690 -22.84 18.82 11.64
N ARG A 691 -21.96 19.76 11.31
CA ARG A 691 -22.33 21.09 10.76
C ARG A 691 -23.43 21.79 11.57
N PHE A 692 -23.24 21.85 12.88
CA PHE A 692 -24.14 22.50 13.84
C PHE A 692 -25.52 21.85 13.99
N GLU A 693 -25.74 20.70 13.37
CA GLU A 693 -26.98 19.92 13.47
C GLU A 693 -26.71 18.59 14.21
N PRO A 694 -27.64 18.11 15.08
CA PRO A 694 -27.55 16.77 15.64
C PRO A 694 -27.67 15.72 14.54
N ALA A 695 -26.75 14.76 14.56
CA ALA A 695 -26.67 13.68 13.58
C ALA A 695 -26.43 12.33 14.28
N THR A 696 -26.82 11.25 13.62
CA THR A 696 -26.61 9.88 14.10
C THR A 696 -26.10 9.03 12.95
N ILE A 697 -25.04 8.27 13.21
CA ILE A 697 -24.49 7.28 12.30
C ILE A 697 -24.40 5.93 13.01
N THR A 698 -24.33 4.87 12.22
CA THR A 698 -24.19 3.51 12.75
C THR A 698 -22.99 2.85 12.11
N LYS A 699 -22.11 2.31 12.95
CA LYS A 699 -20.92 1.56 12.53
C LYS A 699 -21.03 0.11 12.99
N THR A 700 -20.71 -0.84 12.12
CA THR A 700 -20.86 -2.28 12.40
C THR A 700 -19.51 -2.98 12.32
N PHE A 701 -19.20 -3.76 13.34
CA PHE A 701 -17.98 -4.55 13.49
C PHE A 701 -18.32 -6.03 13.43
N ARG A 702 -17.50 -6.78 12.73
CA ARG A 702 -17.54 -8.24 12.72
C ARG A 702 -16.51 -8.76 13.69
N VAL A 703 -16.95 -9.63 14.58
CA VAL A 703 -16.10 -10.35 15.53
C VAL A 703 -16.01 -11.78 15.03
N ASN A 704 -14.79 -12.20 14.68
CA ASN A 704 -14.46 -13.53 14.20
C ASN A 704 -13.81 -14.38 15.28
#